data_AF-A0A348ZLF6-F1
#
_entry.id   AF-A0A348ZLF6-F1
#
_cell.length_a   1.000
_cell.length_b   1.000
_cell.length_c   1.000
_cell.angle_alpha   90.00
_cell.angle_beta   90.00
_cell.angle_gamma   90.00
#
_symmetry.space_group_name_H-M   'P 1'
#
loop_
_entity.id
_entity.type
_entity.pdbx_description
1 polymer ?
#
loop_
_entity_poly.entity_id
_entity_poly.type
_entity_poly.pdbx_seq_one_letter_code
_entity_poly.pdbx_strand_id
1 'polypeptide(L)'
;SVVTDAGDYAIPFGITMKEAAIHTSAGDITNYETFVKAVKEGYDEALIVFLSKEFKDFFLENDNKGYTLYNQVMRNGNRDIALEEFLVGMGLKERIQIRLKDSYKEYADITENYSDVIKIYKNTWGYTEIDVEVEGDFFYGCEPKIGGEQFNGNTVEYTYFINASRLHGGSNHGKITFKTSNETLVYDIIVVNEAVKDDAYINAKKSAISFVKNYLAFRTGKIDGEEWKKKMVQTAEDRFDWDENDIMGLSATAQVAILDNDESKALETLNTISGIMADQGDEKDISQYCYYLYLRSLYKNDASFTEDIKKEIKNYFENGYDTWQVLWVLFYTDDRYNNNPSLKYTLAKRAFNHGTVSPIIYFEAAQVLLDEPALLKEIGDFEIQVINFIARYDMVKRPFAKQVALVLEREKGFNDKIFDTLTKFYEATKLKDVLTTICRMIVSGDKRDTKYHQWLKAGVAKDINVTNLFEYYIYTVDTSNYDKLEKNAYKYFELGTESLEENRDYFFANIVNNYSLKDKTYSKCLADMERFATDEILAERNNTHLQYVYRDVLTDDFIVGELEDHLPNVLHTYKIEVDNQNIKSVIVAHKEVDAVQEVELKDGVAYVQLYTKHPVIMYVDYRGRFLSKVETTITSMAEMINITKTGFSAMLKLCDTEDLLSHPSKRKGEAKTIKDTMDIRGISSHYRHFLENFAIDYFYKGYDMGDLDVYPVNFDLDTMSITARRKVIEIMLSRNHLKKTYPLVAKYGYKGIDKKLIEKLCVELVKDPDYENNGIVVEMCGSIFRNGCRDKEVLKYLGRHYDSGSIELYQLFLASKSLEID
;
A
#
# COMPACT_ATOMS: atom_id res chain seq x y z
N SER A 1 21.08 -71.53 -7.91
CA SER A 1 21.14 -72.87 -7.30
C SER A 1 22.59 -73.32 -7.30
N VAL A 2 22.93 -74.32 -6.51
CA VAL A 2 24.20 -75.06 -6.65
C VAL A 2 23.84 -76.41 -7.23
N VAL A 3 24.51 -76.78 -8.34
CA VAL A 3 24.39 -78.10 -8.96
C VAL A 3 25.68 -78.85 -8.66
N THR A 4 25.58 -79.98 -7.97
CA THR A 4 26.73 -80.84 -7.65
C THR A 4 26.47 -82.28 -8.09
N ASP A 5 27.48 -83.11 -8.00
CA ASP A 5 27.38 -84.57 -8.13
C ASP A 5 26.41 -85.22 -7.13
N ALA A 6 26.06 -84.52 -6.04
CA ALA A 6 25.09 -84.94 -5.04
C ALA A 6 23.64 -84.44 -5.30
N GLY A 7 23.41 -83.68 -6.37
CA GLY A 7 22.09 -83.17 -6.77
C GLY A 7 21.97 -81.64 -6.75
N ASP A 8 20.74 -81.16 -6.89
CA ASP A 8 20.44 -79.73 -6.97
C ASP A 8 19.99 -79.16 -5.62
N TYR A 9 20.56 -78.02 -5.23
CA TYR A 9 20.10 -77.27 -4.05
C TYR A 9 19.82 -75.80 -4.38
N ALA A 10 18.61 -75.32 -4.08
CA ALA A 10 18.23 -73.92 -4.20
C ALA A 10 18.61 -73.15 -2.93
N ILE A 11 19.43 -72.10 -3.06
CA ILE A 11 19.77 -71.23 -1.92
C ILE A 11 18.60 -70.27 -1.69
N PRO A 12 17.91 -70.34 -0.54
CA PRO A 12 16.85 -69.37 -0.22
C PRO A 12 17.49 -68.04 0.20
N PHE A 13 17.07 -66.95 -0.42
CA PHE A 13 17.37 -65.60 0.03
C PHE A 13 16.11 -64.74 -0.08
N GLY A 14 16.01 -63.73 0.78
CA GLY A 14 14.91 -62.77 0.79
C GLY A 14 15.47 -61.35 0.80
N ILE A 15 14.85 -60.46 0.04
CA ILE A 15 15.15 -59.03 0.05
C ILE A 15 13.88 -58.33 0.51
N THR A 16 13.97 -57.52 1.58
CA THR A 16 12.87 -56.70 2.06
C THR A 16 13.11 -55.25 1.65
N MET A 17 12.23 -54.74 0.80
CA MET A 17 12.21 -53.32 0.42
C MET A 17 11.27 -52.58 1.38
N LYS A 18 11.69 -51.44 1.94
CA LYS A 18 10.83 -50.54 2.73
C LYS A 18 10.63 -49.24 1.95
N GLU A 19 9.43 -48.68 2.01
CA GLU A 19 9.17 -47.33 1.48
C GLU A 19 9.95 -46.29 2.27
N ALA A 20 10.41 -45.24 1.58
CA ALA A 20 11.09 -44.13 2.22
C ALA A 20 10.05 -43.29 2.99
N ALA A 21 10.27 -43.08 4.29
CA ALA A 21 9.44 -42.23 5.13
C ALA A 21 10.34 -41.28 5.94
N ILE A 22 9.85 -40.07 6.22
CA ILE A 22 10.53 -39.15 7.12
C ILE A 22 10.10 -39.50 8.55
N HIS A 23 11.04 -40.01 9.33
CA HIS A 23 10.79 -40.45 10.70
C HIS A 23 10.92 -39.28 11.68
N THR A 24 9.91 -39.08 12.54
CA THR A 24 9.94 -38.12 13.64
C THR A 24 9.53 -38.76 14.96
N SER A 25 9.76 -38.08 16.09
CA SER A 25 9.28 -38.52 17.40
C SER A 25 7.75 -38.65 17.49
N ALA A 26 7.01 -37.90 16.67
CA ALA A 26 5.54 -37.92 16.56
C ALA A 26 5.00 -39.01 15.62
N GLY A 27 5.89 -39.74 14.93
CA GLY A 27 5.58 -40.78 13.93
C GLY A 27 6.12 -40.47 12.54
N ASP A 28 5.71 -41.27 11.56
CA ASP A 28 6.15 -41.13 10.16
C ASP A 28 5.35 -40.05 9.44
N ILE A 29 6.06 -39.09 8.81
CA ILE A 29 5.44 -38.08 7.97
C ILE A 29 5.25 -38.67 6.56
N THR A 30 4.00 -38.90 6.20
CA THR A 30 3.58 -39.49 4.93
C THR A 30 2.65 -38.59 4.12
N ASN A 31 2.01 -37.63 4.79
CA ASN A 31 1.11 -36.64 4.18
C ASN A 31 1.03 -35.35 5.03
N TYR A 32 0.32 -34.34 4.53
CA TYR A 32 0.19 -33.05 5.22
C TYR A 32 -0.48 -33.13 6.60
N GLU A 33 -1.42 -34.06 6.83
CA GLU A 33 -2.06 -34.23 8.14
C GLU A 33 -1.05 -34.72 9.18
N THR A 34 -0.23 -35.72 8.82
CA THR A 34 0.86 -36.21 9.68
C THR A 34 1.94 -35.15 9.92
N PHE A 35 2.22 -34.30 8.92
CA PHE A 35 3.14 -33.17 9.09
C PHE A 35 2.59 -32.12 10.06
N VAL A 36 1.33 -31.71 9.93
CA VAL A 36 0.69 -30.75 10.87
C VAL A 36 0.67 -31.30 12.29
N LYS A 37 0.43 -32.61 12.46
CA LYS A 37 0.50 -33.26 13.77
C LYS A 37 1.92 -33.15 14.36
N ALA A 38 2.95 -33.46 13.58
CA ALA A 38 4.34 -33.33 14.00
C ALA A 38 4.68 -31.89 14.43
N VAL A 39 4.22 -30.87 13.68
CA VAL A 39 4.44 -29.45 14.04
C VAL A 39 3.79 -29.10 15.39
N LYS A 40 2.60 -29.63 15.69
CA LYS A 40 1.89 -29.37 16.95
C LYS A 40 2.51 -30.08 18.15
N GLU A 41 3.03 -31.29 17.95
CA GLU A 41 3.62 -32.11 19.03
C GLU A 41 5.10 -31.77 19.29
N GLY A 42 5.84 -31.37 18.25
CA GLY A 42 7.26 -31.02 18.33
C GLY A 42 7.67 -30.03 17.23
N TYR A 43 7.50 -28.73 17.51
CA TYR A 43 7.74 -27.66 16.54
C TYR A 43 9.18 -27.64 16.00
N ASP A 44 10.18 -27.71 16.88
CA ASP A 44 11.60 -27.65 16.49
C ASP A 44 12.02 -28.81 15.58
N GLU A 45 11.54 -30.03 15.89
CA GLU A 45 11.81 -31.22 15.07
C GLU A 45 11.13 -31.11 13.71
N ALA A 46 9.88 -30.65 13.67
CA ALA A 46 9.15 -30.44 12.43
C ALA A 46 9.77 -29.33 11.57
N LEU A 47 10.34 -28.29 12.19
CA LEU A 47 11.09 -27.24 11.48
C LEU A 47 12.36 -27.80 10.84
N ILE A 48 13.11 -28.67 11.54
CA ILE A 48 14.26 -29.36 10.94
C ILE A 48 13.84 -30.20 9.74
N VAL A 49 12.73 -30.95 9.86
CA VAL A 49 12.16 -31.69 8.74
C VAL A 49 11.78 -30.76 7.59
N PHE A 50 11.09 -29.66 7.84
CA PHE A 50 10.71 -28.69 6.82
C PHE A 50 11.91 -28.12 6.04
N LEU A 51 13.03 -27.90 6.72
CA LEU A 51 14.28 -27.40 6.13
C LEU A 51 15.11 -28.49 5.43
N SER A 52 14.73 -29.76 5.58
CA SER A 52 15.45 -30.90 5.01
C SER A 52 15.27 -30.97 3.49
N LYS A 53 16.26 -31.59 2.82
CA LYS A 53 16.18 -31.85 1.38
C LYS A 53 15.04 -32.84 1.09
N GLU A 54 14.81 -33.77 1.99
CA GLU A 54 13.81 -34.82 1.89
C GLU A 54 12.39 -34.26 1.84
N PHE A 55 12.11 -33.21 2.61
CA PHE A 55 10.82 -32.53 2.56
C PHE A 55 10.57 -31.91 1.17
N LYS A 56 11.56 -31.21 0.62
CA LYS A 56 11.43 -30.58 -0.69
C LYS A 56 11.41 -31.58 -1.85
N ASP A 57 12.32 -32.54 -1.86
CA ASP A 57 12.58 -33.39 -3.03
C ASP A 57 11.72 -34.66 -3.03
N PHE A 58 11.31 -35.18 -1.86
CA PHE A 58 10.47 -36.38 -1.78
C PHE A 58 9.04 -36.06 -1.35
N PHE A 59 8.85 -35.29 -0.27
CA PHE A 59 7.49 -35.03 0.23
C PHE A 59 6.67 -34.13 -0.69
N LEU A 60 7.31 -33.14 -1.35
CA LEU A 60 6.66 -32.25 -2.32
C LEU A 60 6.83 -32.69 -3.79
N GLU A 61 7.39 -33.88 -4.08
CA GLU A 61 7.73 -34.34 -5.43
C GLU A 61 6.57 -34.24 -6.44
N ASN A 62 5.35 -34.57 -5.99
CA ASN A 62 4.16 -34.58 -6.84
C ASN A 62 3.23 -33.36 -6.60
N ASP A 63 3.68 -32.38 -5.82
CA ASP A 63 2.91 -31.18 -5.50
C ASP A 63 3.63 -29.91 -6.01
N ASN A 64 3.43 -29.62 -7.30
CA ASN A 64 3.99 -28.44 -7.94
C ASN A 64 3.62 -27.12 -7.21
N LYS A 65 2.42 -27.04 -6.64
CA LYS A 65 1.97 -25.84 -5.91
C LYS A 65 2.71 -25.73 -4.58
N GLY A 66 2.76 -26.81 -3.81
CA GLY A 66 3.51 -26.89 -2.56
C GLY A 66 4.99 -26.60 -2.77
N TYR A 67 5.61 -27.18 -3.79
CA TYR A 67 7.02 -26.93 -4.15
C TYR A 67 7.28 -25.45 -4.48
N THR A 68 6.40 -24.83 -5.25
CA THR A 68 6.51 -23.41 -5.62
C THR A 68 6.33 -22.51 -4.41
N LEU A 69 5.33 -22.78 -3.56
CA LEU A 69 5.10 -22.06 -2.32
C LEU A 69 6.30 -22.20 -1.37
N TYR A 70 6.85 -23.40 -1.22
CA TYR A 70 8.04 -23.67 -0.43
C TYR A 70 9.21 -22.77 -0.86
N ASN A 71 9.47 -22.68 -2.18
CA ASN A 71 10.53 -21.81 -2.69
C ASN A 71 10.30 -20.33 -2.36
N GLN A 72 9.05 -19.85 -2.36
CA GLN A 72 8.75 -18.45 -2.02
C GLN A 72 8.86 -18.18 -0.52
N VAL A 73 8.27 -19.03 0.34
CA VAL A 73 8.34 -18.83 1.81
C VAL A 73 9.77 -18.94 2.34
N MET A 74 10.62 -19.73 1.68
CA MET A 74 12.05 -19.84 2.01
C MET A 74 12.87 -18.60 1.70
N ARG A 75 12.28 -17.57 1.04
CA ARG A 75 12.89 -16.23 0.92
C ARG A 75 12.82 -15.45 2.24
N ASN A 76 11.99 -15.86 3.21
CA ASN A 76 12.01 -15.30 4.55
C ASN A 76 13.36 -15.61 5.24
N GLY A 77 13.97 -14.57 5.83
CA GLY A 77 15.18 -14.73 6.64
C GLY A 77 14.93 -15.54 7.93
N ASN A 78 13.73 -15.39 8.51
CA ASN A 78 13.28 -16.17 9.66
C ASN A 78 12.57 -17.46 9.18
N ARG A 79 13.06 -18.61 9.64
CA ARG A 79 12.54 -19.94 9.24
C ARG A 79 11.25 -20.32 9.93
N ASP A 80 10.98 -19.78 11.11
CA ASP A 80 9.69 -19.94 11.80
C ASP A 80 8.58 -19.28 10.99
N ILE A 81 8.85 -18.08 10.44
CA ILE A 81 7.95 -17.40 9.51
C ILE A 81 7.77 -18.21 8.23
N ALA A 82 8.84 -18.78 7.68
CA ALA A 82 8.75 -19.60 6.48
C ALA A 82 7.83 -20.83 6.67
N LEU A 83 7.97 -21.54 7.79
CA LEU A 83 7.11 -22.68 8.13
C LEU A 83 5.66 -22.25 8.37
N GLU A 84 5.48 -21.19 9.17
CA GLU A 84 4.15 -20.63 9.46
C GLU A 84 3.41 -20.24 8.17
N GLU A 85 4.08 -19.52 7.27
CA GLU A 85 3.54 -19.06 5.99
C GLU A 85 3.33 -20.21 4.99
N PHE A 86 4.14 -21.27 5.05
CA PHE A 86 3.88 -22.49 4.28
C PHE A 86 2.55 -23.14 4.70
N LEU A 87 2.34 -23.31 6.02
CA LEU A 87 1.12 -23.93 6.56
C LEU A 87 -0.13 -23.11 6.24
N VAL A 88 -0.05 -21.78 6.35
CA VAL A 88 -1.13 -20.86 5.99
C VAL A 88 -1.40 -20.92 4.48
N GLY A 89 -0.36 -20.79 3.65
CA GLY A 89 -0.46 -20.80 2.18
C GLY A 89 -1.05 -22.11 1.63
N MET A 90 -0.68 -23.25 2.21
CA MET A 90 -1.26 -24.56 1.86
C MET A 90 -2.69 -24.76 2.40
N GLY A 91 -3.15 -23.92 3.34
CA GLY A 91 -4.47 -24.06 3.97
C GLY A 91 -4.54 -25.15 5.04
N LEU A 92 -3.39 -25.52 5.59
CA LEU A 92 -3.27 -26.48 6.68
C LEU A 92 -3.52 -25.83 8.05
N LYS A 93 -3.48 -24.49 8.08
CA LYS A 93 -3.59 -23.68 9.28
C LYS A 93 -4.25 -22.33 8.96
N GLU A 94 -5.04 -21.81 9.90
CA GLU A 94 -5.52 -20.43 9.85
C GLU A 94 -4.41 -19.44 10.21
N ARG A 95 -4.45 -18.25 9.60
CA ARG A 95 -3.55 -17.13 9.93
C ARG A 95 -3.80 -16.68 11.36
N ILE A 96 -2.72 -16.32 12.05
CA ILE A 96 -2.81 -15.76 13.40
C ILE A 96 -3.34 -14.34 13.33
N GLN A 97 -4.42 -14.10 14.07
CA GLN A 97 -5.01 -12.80 14.34
C GLN A 97 -4.97 -12.54 15.85
N ILE A 98 -4.61 -11.32 16.22
CA ILE A 98 -4.59 -10.82 17.59
C ILE A 98 -5.83 -9.97 17.86
N ARG A 99 -6.30 -9.96 19.11
CA ARG A 99 -7.44 -9.14 19.54
C ARG A 99 -7.22 -8.62 20.96
N LEU A 100 -7.69 -7.40 21.20
CA LEU A 100 -7.80 -6.82 22.54
C LEU A 100 -9.24 -6.96 23.03
N LYS A 101 -9.43 -7.13 24.34
CA LYS A 101 -10.77 -7.12 24.95
C LYS A 101 -11.38 -5.72 24.95
N ASP A 102 -10.55 -4.73 25.29
CA ASP A 102 -10.90 -3.32 25.40
C ASP A 102 -9.93 -2.53 24.50
N SER A 103 -10.36 -1.39 23.96
CA SER A 103 -9.53 -0.52 23.10
C SER A 103 -9.10 0.78 23.78
N TYR A 104 -9.60 1.04 24.99
CA TYR A 104 -9.20 2.20 25.77
C TYR A 104 -9.35 1.96 27.28
N LYS A 105 -8.67 2.79 28.08
CA LYS A 105 -8.85 2.85 29.53
C LYS A 105 -8.61 4.26 30.08
N GLU A 106 -9.44 4.66 31.04
CA GLU A 106 -9.34 5.95 31.71
C GLU A 106 -8.99 5.76 33.20
N TYR A 107 -8.11 6.62 33.69
CA TYR A 107 -7.70 6.71 35.08
C TYR A 107 -7.92 8.12 35.61
N ALA A 108 -8.27 8.22 36.89
CA ALA A 108 -8.39 9.48 37.61
C ALA A 108 -7.41 9.52 38.77
N ASP A 109 -6.84 10.70 39.02
CA ASP A 109 -6.09 11.04 40.23
C ASP A 109 -4.93 10.07 40.54
N ILE A 110 -4.13 9.74 39.52
CA ILE A 110 -2.90 8.97 39.72
C ILE A 110 -1.86 9.87 40.39
N THR A 111 -1.64 9.63 41.68
CA THR A 111 -0.69 10.37 42.53
C THR A 111 0.61 9.62 42.80
N GLU A 112 0.63 8.30 42.57
CA GLU A 112 1.80 7.43 42.70
C GLU A 112 2.01 6.60 41.44
N ASN A 113 3.23 6.10 41.22
CA ASN A 113 3.53 5.25 40.06
C ASN A 113 2.59 4.04 40.03
N TYR A 114 2.00 3.80 38.85
CA TYR A 114 0.95 2.80 38.68
C TYR A 114 1.33 1.83 37.57
N SER A 115 0.92 0.57 37.69
CA SER A 115 1.10 -0.45 36.66
C SER A 115 -0.21 -1.16 36.38
N ASP A 116 -0.45 -1.50 35.13
CA ASP A 116 -1.63 -2.26 34.71
C ASP A 116 -1.28 -3.22 33.56
N VAL A 117 -2.24 -4.06 33.20
CA VAL A 117 -2.06 -5.14 32.24
C VAL A 117 -3.10 -5.06 31.13
N ILE A 118 -2.63 -5.22 29.89
CA ILE A 118 -3.45 -5.38 28.69
C ILE A 118 -3.48 -6.88 28.35
N LYS A 119 -4.67 -7.46 28.24
CA LYS A 119 -4.84 -8.84 27.80
C LYS A 119 -4.98 -8.91 26.29
N ILE A 120 -4.08 -9.66 25.66
CA ILE A 120 -4.05 -9.86 24.21
C ILE A 120 -4.37 -11.32 23.93
N TYR A 121 -5.27 -11.57 22.99
CA TYR A 121 -5.73 -12.89 22.60
C TYR A 121 -5.28 -13.20 21.17
N LYS A 122 -4.88 -14.44 20.91
CA LYS A 122 -4.68 -14.96 19.54
C LYS A 122 -5.74 -16.01 19.20
N ASN A 123 -6.15 -16.08 17.93
CA ASN A 123 -7.18 -17.03 17.48
C ASN A 123 -6.70 -18.49 17.43
N THR A 124 -5.42 -18.73 17.15
CA THR A 124 -4.89 -20.08 16.89
C THR A 124 -3.42 -20.24 17.33
N TRP A 125 -2.90 -21.47 17.20
CA TRP A 125 -1.52 -21.84 17.51
C TRP A 125 -0.53 -21.31 16.45
N GLY A 126 0.78 -21.48 16.65
CA GLY A 126 1.82 -21.12 15.67
C GLY A 126 2.76 -20.00 16.11
N TYR A 127 3.68 -19.62 15.21
CA TYR A 127 4.70 -18.59 15.47
C TYR A 127 4.07 -17.20 15.55
N THR A 128 4.38 -16.43 16.60
CA THR A 128 3.82 -15.08 16.81
C THR A 128 4.91 -14.14 17.31
N GLU A 129 5.00 -12.96 16.68
CA GLU A 129 5.84 -11.85 17.12
C GLU A 129 5.02 -10.56 16.99
N ILE A 130 4.90 -9.81 18.07
CA ILE A 130 4.15 -8.55 18.12
C ILE A 130 5.11 -7.44 18.53
N ASP A 131 5.25 -6.40 17.70
CA ASP A 131 5.98 -5.18 18.08
C ASP A 131 5.06 -4.26 18.87
N VAL A 132 5.60 -3.60 19.89
CA VAL A 132 4.87 -2.68 20.75
C VAL A 132 5.49 -1.29 20.66
N GLU A 133 4.68 -0.32 20.26
CA GLU A 133 5.03 1.10 20.25
C GLU A 133 4.23 1.84 21.31
N VAL A 134 4.89 2.73 22.04
CA VAL A 134 4.28 3.48 23.14
C VAL A 134 4.46 4.97 22.91
N GLU A 135 3.35 5.71 22.93
CA GLU A 135 3.29 7.16 22.78
C GLU A 135 2.74 7.76 24.08
N GLY A 136 3.44 8.76 24.64
CA GLY A 136 3.05 9.42 25.90
C GLY A 136 4.23 9.48 26.88
N ASP A 137 4.63 10.70 27.25
CA ASP A 137 5.85 10.95 28.03
C ASP A 137 5.83 10.34 29.44
N PHE A 138 4.63 10.02 29.95
CA PHE A 138 4.42 9.42 31.26
C PHE A 138 4.63 7.89 31.31
N PHE A 139 4.75 7.20 30.18
CA PHE A 139 5.07 5.77 30.17
C PHE A 139 6.55 5.50 30.46
N TYR A 140 6.83 4.38 31.11
CA TYR A 140 8.19 3.88 31.32
C TYR A 140 8.22 2.36 31.43
N GLY A 141 9.38 1.74 31.22
CA GLY A 141 9.58 0.30 31.48
C GLY A 141 8.74 -0.67 30.63
N CYS A 142 8.13 -0.18 29.55
CA CYS A 142 7.32 -0.99 28.63
C CYS A 142 8.20 -1.84 27.70
N GLU A 143 7.89 -3.13 27.55
CA GLU A 143 8.64 -4.02 26.65
C GLU A 143 8.31 -3.74 25.18
N PRO A 144 9.30 -3.65 24.28
CA PRO A 144 9.05 -3.27 22.89
C PRO A 144 8.52 -4.42 22.02
N LYS A 145 8.49 -5.66 22.54
CA LYS A 145 8.11 -6.86 21.78
C LYS A 145 7.47 -7.92 22.65
N ILE A 146 6.52 -8.66 22.08
CA ILE A 146 5.91 -9.84 22.67
C ILE A 146 6.17 -11.03 21.74
N GLY A 147 6.88 -12.03 22.25
CA GLY A 147 7.14 -13.29 21.57
C GLY A 147 6.08 -14.35 21.85
N GLY A 148 6.00 -15.35 20.97
CA GLY A 148 5.03 -16.44 21.06
C GLY A 148 5.16 -17.28 22.32
N GLU A 149 6.37 -17.39 22.88
CA GLU A 149 6.70 -18.09 24.12
C GLU A 149 6.07 -17.46 25.37
N GLN A 150 5.69 -16.18 25.31
CA GLN A 150 5.04 -15.47 26.41
C GLN A 150 3.54 -15.77 26.49
N PHE A 151 2.96 -16.40 25.46
CA PHE A 151 1.55 -16.80 25.46
C PHE A 151 1.33 -18.04 26.31
N ASN A 152 0.42 -17.95 27.28
CA ASN A 152 -0.14 -19.12 27.94
C ASN A 152 -1.38 -19.59 27.16
N GLY A 153 -1.17 -20.60 26.31
CA GLY A 153 -2.16 -21.01 25.32
C GLY A 153 -2.38 -19.91 24.27
N ASN A 154 -3.53 -19.26 24.32
CA ASN A 154 -3.93 -18.22 23.37
C ASN A 154 -4.03 -16.81 23.99
N THR A 155 -3.54 -16.62 25.23
CA THR A 155 -3.59 -15.31 25.92
C THR A 155 -2.22 -14.92 26.42
N VAL A 156 -1.89 -13.62 26.31
CA VAL A 156 -0.73 -13.00 26.95
C VAL A 156 -1.16 -11.75 27.70
N GLU A 157 -0.48 -11.48 28.81
CA GLU A 157 -0.70 -10.33 29.68
C GLU A 157 0.48 -9.36 29.53
N TYR A 158 0.25 -8.28 28.79
CA TYR A 158 1.26 -7.24 28.56
C TYR A 158 1.18 -6.17 29.65
N THR A 159 2.26 -6.00 30.42
CA THR A 159 2.31 -5.03 31.53
C THR A 159 2.87 -3.69 31.08
N TYR A 160 2.25 -2.58 31.51
CA TYR A 160 2.74 -1.21 31.27
C TYR A 160 2.76 -0.40 32.56
N PHE A 161 3.60 0.65 32.58
CA PHE A 161 3.82 1.47 33.78
C PHE A 161 3.63 2.97 33.51
N ILE A 162 2.94 3.65 34.41
CA ILE A 162 2.63 5.09 34.40
C ILE A 162 3.42 5.79 35.50
N ASN A 163 4.22 6.79 35.14
CA ASN A 163 5.00 7.60 36.08
C ASN A 163 4.20 8.82 36.53
N ALA A 164 3.75 8.83 37.78
CA ALA A 164 2.93 9.92 38.31
C ALA A 164 3.63 11.28 38.28
N SER A 165 4.96 11.31 38.43
CA SER A 165 5.74 12.57 38.40
C SER A 165 5.76 13.25 37.03
N ARG A 166 5.36 12.54 35.96
CA ARG A 166 5.30 13.07 34.59
C ARG A 166 3.89 13.45 34.14
N LEU A 167 2.89 13.27 35.01
CA LEU A 167 1.52 13.68 34.74
C LEU A 167 1.33 15.15 35.09
N HIS A 168 0.69 15.92 34.21
CA HIS A 168 0.27 17.29 34.51
C HIS A 168 -1.20 17.35 34.91
N GLY A 169 -1.61 18.44 35.56
CA GLY A 169 -3.03 18.72 35.81
C GLY A 169 -3.81 18.85 34.49
N GLY A 170 -5.03 18.31 34.45
CA GLY A 170 -5.82 18.12 33.23
C GLY A 170 -5.71 16.69 32.66
N SER A 171 -6.00 16.54 31.37
CA SER A 171 -5.99 15.25 30.68
C SER A 171 -4.63 14.97 30.04
N ASN A 172 -4.06 13.80 30.36
CA ASN A 172 -2.83 13.28 29.78
C ASN A 172 -3.21 12.11 28.87
N HIS A 173 -2.86 12.21 27.58
CA HIS A 173 -3.18 11.17 26.59
C HIS A 173 -1.95 10.34 26.27
N GLY A 174 -2.12 9.03 26.26
CA GLY A 174 -1.12 8.08 25.84
C GLY A 174 -1.73 6.97 24.99
N LYS A 175 -0.90 6.31 24.21
CA LYS A 175 -1.31 5.25 23.30
C LYS A 175 -0.29 4.11 23.33
N ILE A 176 -0.78 2.88 23.35
CA ILE A 176 0.03 1.68 23.15
C ILE A 176 -0.46 0.99 21.88
N THR A 177 0.43 0.80 20.91
CA THR A 177 0.13 0.23 19.60
C THR A 177 0.82 -1.13 19.46
N PHE A 178 0.03 -2.16 19.20
CA PHE A 178 0.50 -3.53 18.94
C PHE A 178 0.48 -3.80 17.44
N LYS A 179 1.64 -4.06 16.85
CA LYS A 179 1.81 -4.28 15.41
C LYS A 179 2.25 -5.71 15.11
N THR A 180 1.57 -6.34 14.15
CA THR A 180 2.02 -7.57 13.51
C THR A 180 2.20 -7.32 12.01
N SER A 181 2.57 -8.33 11.22
CA SER A 181 2.56 -8.21 9.75
C SER A 181 1.16 -8.01 9.18
N ASN A 182 0.13 -8.43 9.92
CA ASN A 182 -1.23 -8.54 9.43
C ASN A 182 -2.09 -7.34 9.85
N GLU A 183 -1.90 -6.86 11.07
CA GLU A 183 -2.80 -5.88 11.68
C GLU A 183 -2.08 -4.98 12.68
N THR A 184 -2.73 -3.86 13.00
CA THR A 184 -2.30 -2.89 14.02
C THR A 184 -3.47 -2.64 14.97
N LEU A 185 -3.27 -2.95 16.25
CA LEU A 185 -4.25 -2.71 17.30
C LEU A 185 -3.77 -1.55 18.18
N VAL A 186 -4.70 -0.66 18.52
CA VAL A 186 -4.42 0.54 19.30
C VAL A 186 -5.18 0.46 20.62
N TYR A 187 -4.48 0.76 21.72
CA TYR A 187 -5.04 0.87 23.06
C TYR A 187 -4.79 2.27 23.62
N ASP A 188 -5.85 3.07 23.73
CA ASP A 188 -5.76 4.46 24.20
C ASP A 188 -5.85 4.53 25.74
N ILE A 189 -4.97 5.31 26.36
CA ILE A 189 -4.93 5.52 27.81
C ILE A 189 -5.08 7.00 28.11
N ILE A 190 -6.03 7.34 28.96
CA ILE A 190 -6.28 8.73 29.39
C ILE A 190 -6.13 8.81 30.90
N VAL A 191 -5.31 9.74 31.39
CA VAL A 191 -5.16 10.02 32.82
C VAL A 191 -5.59 11.45 33.11
N VAL A 192 -6.61 11.62 33.95
CA VAL A 192 -7.15 12.93 34.34
C VAL A 192 -6.74 13.25 35.78
N ASN A 193 -5.93 14.30 35.95
CA ASN A 193 -5.50 14.80 37.26
C ASN A 193 -6.04 16.21 37.53
N GLU A 194 -6.28 16.56 38.79
CA GLU A 194 -6.80 17.88 39.16
C GLU A 194 -5.79 19.03 38.84
N ALA A 195 -6.27 20.12 38.23
CA ALA A 195 -5.43 21.27 37.86
C ALA A 195 -5.49 22.38 38.92
N VAL A 196 -4.35 22.76 39.49
CA VAL A 196 -4.25 23.93 40.38
C VAL A 196 -4.36 25.22 39.56
N LYS A 197 -5.43 26.00 39.77
CA LYS A 197 -5.71 27.26 39.03
C LYS A 197 -5.37 28.48 39.89
N ASP A 198 -4.61 29.43 39.31
CA ASP A 198 -4.54 30.81 39.79
C ASP A 198 -5.61 31.64 39.05
N ASP A 199 -6.80 31.71 39.65
CA ASP A 199 -8.00 32.27 39.01
C ASP A 199 -7.88 33.78 38.72
N ALA A 200 -7.10 34.53 39.51
CA ALA A 200 -6.96 35.98 39.35
C ALA A 200 -6.23 36.36 38.05
N TYR A 201 -5.11 35.70 37.75
CA TYR A 201 -4.35 35.91 36.52
C TYR A 201 -5.16 35.50 35.27
N ILE A 202 -5.89 34.39 35.35
CA ILE A 202 -6.75 33.91 34.26
C ILE A 202 -7.89 34.90 33.98
N ASN A 203 -8.52 35.44 35.03
CA ASN A 203 -9.63 36.38 34.92
C ASN A 203 -9.18 37.75 34.36
N ALA A 204 -8.05 38.28 34.83
CA ALA A 204 -7.47 39.52 34.30
C ALA A 204 -7.16 39.41 32.79
N LYS A 205 -6.59 38.28 32.36
CA LYS A 205 -6.27 38.02 30.95
C LYS A 205 -7.52 37.81 30.08
N LYS A 206 -8.54 37.10 30.60
CA LYS A 206 -9.84 36.95 29.92
C LYS A 206 -10.53 38.31 29.72
N SER A 207 -10.51 39.17 30.73
CA SER A 207 -11.11 40.50 30.67
C SER A 207 -10.37 41.41 29.67
N ALA A 208 -9.04 41.41 29.65
CA ALA A 208 -8.27 42.15 28.64
C ALA A 208 -8.58 41.70 27.20
N ILE A 209 -8.73 40.38 26.98
CA ILE A 209 -9.17 39.83 25.69
C ILE A 209 -10.59 40.26 25.35
N SER A 210 -11.48 40.35 26.34
CA SER A 210 -12.87 40.82 26.16
C SER A 210 -12.91 42.26 25.63
N PHE A 211 -12.14 43.19 26.22
CA PHE A 211 -12.07 44.57 25.75
C PHE A 211 -11.60 44.67 24.30
N VAL A 212 -10.52 43.95 23.94
CA VAL A 212 -10.00 43.95 22.56
C VAL A 212 -11.03 43.37 21.58
N LYS A 213 -11.69 42.25 21.94
CA LYS A 213 -12.73 41.65 21.10
C LYS A 213 -13.94 42.56 20.92
N ASN A 214 -14.41 43.18 22.01
CA ASN A 214 -15.54 44.11 21.98
C ASN A 214 -15.23 45.33 21.11
N TYR A 215 -14.04 45.92 21.28
CA TYR A 215 -13.57 47.02 20.45
C TYR A 215 -13.49 46.66 18.96
N LEU A 216 -12.89 45.52 18.63
CA LEU A 216 -12.82 45.08 17.23
C LEU A 216 -14.20 44.76 16.66
N ALA A 217 -15.12 44.19 17.44
CA ALA A 217 -16.49 43.96 16.98
C ALA A 217 -17.18 45.28 16.60
N PHE A 218 -17.04 46.32 17.41
CA PHE A 218 -17.54 47.65 17.11
C PHE A 218 -16.88 48.24 15.84
N ARG A 219 -15.55 48.25 15.81
CA ARG A 219 -14.79 48.84 14.70
C ARG A 219 -14.93 48.13 13.36
N THR A 220 -15.28 46.85 13.38
CA THR A 220 -15.59 46.06 12.17
C THR A 220 -17.07 46.05 11.82
N GLY A 221 -17.92 46.77 12.57
CA GLY A 221 -19.35 46.90 12.30
C GLY A 221 -20.19 45.68 12.67
N LYS A 222 -19.66 44.76 13.50
CA LYS A 222 -20.39 43.57 13.99
C LYS A 222 -21.37 43.89 15.10
N ILE A 223 -21.11 44.95 15.87
CA ILE A 223 -22.00 45.50 16.89
C ILE A 223 -22.08 47.02 16.70
N ASP A 224 -23.19 47.61 17.14
CA ASP A 224 -23.35 49.06 17.13
C ASP A 224 -22.69 49.73 18.36
N GLY A 225 -22.75 51.07 18.41
CA GLY A 225 -22.13 51.83 19.48
C GLY A 225 -22.79 51.62 20.85
N GLU A 226 -24.10 51.38 20.90
CA GLU A 226 -24.83 51.17 22.16
C GLU A 226 -24.50 49.81 22.77
N GLU A 227 -24.47 48.75 21.94
CA GLU A 227 -24.08 47.42 22.39
C GLU A 227 -22.61 47.38 22.81
N TRP A 228 -21.74 48.10 22.11
CA TRP A 228 -20.32 48.24 22.49
C TRP A 228 -20.16 48.90 23.86
N LYS A 229 -20.82 50.04 24.10
CA LYS A 229 -20.80 50.74 25.40
C LYS A 229 -21.30 49.83 26.52
N LYS A 230 -22.44 49.14 26.31
CA LYS A 230 -23.01 48.20 27.29
C LYS A 230 -22.02 47.09 27.68
N LYS A 231 -21.41 46.42 26.69
CA LYS A 231 -20.42 45.36 26.96
C LYS A 231 -19.16 45.89 27.62
N MET A 232 -18.80 47.14 27.35
CA MET A 232 -17.62 47.79 27.91
C MET A 232 -17.84 48.16 29.39
N VAL A 233 -19.04 48.65 29.76
CA VAL A 233 -19.45 48.83 31.16
C VAL A 233 -19.51 47.49 31.90
N GLN A 234 -20.13 46.46 31.30
CA GLN A 234 -20.21 45.14 31.91
C GLN A 234 -18.81 44.54 32.17
N THR A 235 -17.89 44.66 31.21
CA THR A 235 -16.51 44.17 31.40
C THR A 235 -15.75 44.99 32.46
N ALA A 236 -16.12 46.25 32.68
CA ALA A 236 -15.57 47.07 33.77
C ALA A 236 -16.15 46.66 35.14
N GLU A 237 -17.45 46.42 35.23
CA GLU A 237 -18.12 45.90 36.44
C GLU A 237 -17.52 44.55 36.87
N ASP A 238 -17.34 43.61 35.94
CA ASP A 238 -16.68 42.33 36.20
C ASP A 238 -15.26 42.50 36.77
N ARG A 239 -14.57 43.60 36.43
CA ARG A 239 -13.23 43.90 36.98
C ARG A 239 -13.28 44.50 38.38
N PHE A 240 -14.29 45.32 38.66
CA PHE A 240 -14.47 45.90 39.99
C PHE A 240 -14.83 44.84 41.04
N ASP A 241 -15.48 43.75 40.64
CA ASP A 241 -15.77 42.61 41.52
C ASP A 241 -14.50 41.98 42.12
N TRP A 242 -13.32 42.16 41.50
CA TRP A 242 -12.04 41.66 42.04
C TRP A 242 -11.04 42.76 42.45
N ASP A 243 -11.11 43.95 41.87
CA ASP A 243 -10.28 45.11 42.23
C ASP A 243 -11.05 46.41 41.96
N GLU A 244 -11.58 47.02 43.03
CA GLU A 244 -12.33 48.28 42.97
C GLU A 244 -11.49 49.45 42.43
N ASN A 245 -10.15 49.35 42.49
CA ASN A 245 -9.22 50.37 42.00
C ASN A 245 -8.60 49.99 40.63
N ASP A 246 -9.18 49.03 39.90
CA ASP A 246 -8.66 48.59 38.61
C ASP A 246 -8.69 49.74 37.58
N ILE A 247 -7.51 50.21 37.20
CA ILE A 247 -7.32 51.36 36.31
C ILE A 247 -7.95 51.13 34.93
N MET A 248 -7.95 49.89 34.41
CA MET A 248 -8.55 49.58 33.11
C MET A 248 -10.08 49.65 33.15
N GLY A 249 -10.70 49.15 34.22
CA GLY A 249 -12.15 49.25 34.48
C GLY A 249 -12.58 50.70 34.71
N LEU A 250 -11.79 51.48 35.46
CA LEU A 250 -12.02 52.92 35.63
C LEU A 250 -11.88 53.68 34.30
N SER A 251 -10.86 53.37 33.50
CA SER A 251 -10.64 54.00 32.19
C SER A 251 -11.77 53.68 31.20
N ALA A 252 -12.27 52.44 31.22
CA ALA A 252 -13.45 52.02 30.50
C ALA A 252 -14.69 52.83 30.94
N THR A 253 -14.96 52.90 32.24
CA THR A 253 -16.09 53.66 32.80
C THR A 253 -16.02 55.15 32.41
N ALA A 254 -14.84 55.77 32.51
CA ALA A 254 -14.62 57.16 32.13
C ALA A 254 -14.87 57.38 30.63
N GLN A 255 -14.41 56.48 29.76
CA GLN A 255 -14.63 56.60 28.31
C GLN A 255 -16.11 56.51 27.93
N VAL A 256 -16.89 55.59 28.53
CA VAL A 256 -18.34 55.53 28.29
C VAL A 256 -19.03 56.80 28.80
N ALA A 257 -18.69 57.27 30.01
CA ALA A 257 -19.27 58.49 30.57
C ALA A 257 -19.00 59.74 29.70
N ILE A 258 -17.79 59.87 29.15
CA ILE A 258 -17.45 60.94 28.19
C ILE A 258 -18.33 60.83 26.94
N LEU A 259 -18.51 59.64 26.38
CA LEU A 259 -19.30 59.43 25.16
C LEU A 259 -20.81 59.63 25.38
N ASP A 260 -21.31 59.36 26.58
CA ASP A 260 -22.70 59.62 26.97
C ASP A 260 -22.95 61.08 27.41
N ASN A 261 -21.92 61.93 27.41
CA ASN A 261 -21.93 63.30 27.92
C ASN A 261 -22.33 63.41 29.41
N ASP A 262 -22.01 62.40 30.23
CA ASP A 262 -22.15 62.44 31.69
C ASP A 262 -20.91 63.11 32.32
N GLU A 263 -20.89 64.45 32.31
CA GLU A 263 -19.73 65.23 32.74
C GLU A 263 -19.35 64.99 34.22
N SER A 264 -20.34 64.74 35.08
CA SER A 264 -20.12 64.51 36.51
C SER A 264 -19.40 63.20 36.73
N LYS A 265 -19.91 62.10 36.15
CA LYS A 265 -19.32 60.77 36.30
C LYS A 265 -17.96 60.67 35.60
N ALA A 266 -17.80 61.32 34.44
CA ALA A 266 -16.53 61.37 33.73
C ALA A 266 -15.43 62.07 34.56
N LEU A 267 -15.74 63.24 35.13
CA LEU A 267 -14.77 64.00 35.94
C LEU A 267 -14.41 63.28 37.23
N GLU A 268 -15.39 62.70 37.93
CA GLU A 268 -15.17 61.90 39.14
C GLU A 268 -14.22 60.73 38.85
N THR A 269 -14.53 59.92 37.83
CA THR A 269 -13.73 58.74 37.46
C THR A 269 -12.31 59.14 37.03
N LEU A 270 -12.15 60.22 36.26
CA LEU A 270 -10.83 60.73 35.85
C LEU A 270 -10.00 61.24 37.03
N ASN A 271 -10.62 61.84 38.05
CA ASN A 271 -9.93 62.27 39.26
C ASN A 271 -9.50 61.07 40.12
N THR A 272 -10.33 60.02 40.21
CA THR A 272 -9.98 58.76 40.88
C THR A 272 -8.76 58.11 40.22
N ILE A 273 -8.75 57.99 38.88
CA ILE A 273 -7.59 57.48 38.15
C ILE A 273 -6.34 58.35 38.42
N SER A 274 -6.49 59.68 38.42
CA SER A 274 -5.39 60.60 38.71
C SER A 274 -4.80 60.42 40.10
N GLY A 275 -5.63 60.15 41.12
CA GLY A 275 -5.20 59.89 42.48
C GLY A 275 -4.39 58.60 42.58
N ILE A 276 -4.93 57.51 42.05
CA ILE A 276 -4.26 56.20 42.03
C ILE A 276 -2.91 56.27 41.30
N MET A 277 -2.86 56.92 40.14
CA MET A 277 -1.62 57.07 39.37
C MET A 277 -0.59 58.00 40.03
N ALA A 278 -1.04 58.98 40.85
CA ALA A 278 -0.14 59.82 41.63
C ALA A 278 0.50 59.04 42.78
N ASP A 279 -0.29 58.17 43.43
CA ASP A 279 0.19 57.28 44.49
C ASP A 279 1.19 56.22 43.98
N GLN A 280 1.04 55.78 42.73
CA GLN A 280 1.97 54.86 42.06
C GLN A 280 3.32 55.50 41.66
N GLY A 281 3.42 56.83 41.59
CA GLY A 281 4.66 57.53 41.27
C GLY A 281 5.34 57.05 39.98
N ASP A 282 6.62 56.67 40.08
CA ASP A 282 7.43 56.17 38.96
C ASP A 282 7.12 54.70 38.58
N GLU A 283 6.35 53.97 39.40
CA GLU A 283 5.95 52.57 39.14
C GLU A 283 4.67 52.46 38.29
N LYS A 284 4.07 53.59 37.89
CA LYS A 284 2.84 53.61 37.08
C LYS A 284 3.04 52.93 35.72
N ASP A 285 2.01 52.20 35.27
CA ASP A 285 1.97 51.66 33.91
C ASP A 285 1.82 52.81 32.91
N ILE A 286 2.85 53.05 32.11
CA ILE A 286 2.89 54.17 31.17
C ILE A 286 1.89 54.02 30.02
N SER A 287 1.51 52.79 29.65
CA SER A 287 0.46 52.56 28.66
C SER A 287 -0.91 53.00 29.20
N GLN A 288 -1.19 52.68 30.47
CA GLN A 288 -2.41 53.12 31.16
C GLN A 288 -2.41 54.64 31.37
N TYR A 289 -1.27 55.23 31.73
CA TYR A 289 -1.13 56.68 31.88
C TYR A 289 -1.38 57.42 30.55
N CYS A 290 -0.81 56.94 29.44
CA CYS A 290 -1.05 57.53 28.11
C CYS A 290 -2.53 57.43 27.71
N TYR A 291 -3.20 56.33 28.04
CA TYR A 291 -4.64 56.18 27.80
C TYR A 291 -5.47 57.15 28.65
N TYR A 292 -5.12 57.33 29.92
CA TYR A 292 -5.73 58.32 30.79
C TYR A 292 -5.58 59.75 30.23
N LEU A 293 -4.38 60.15 29.80
CA LEU A 293 -4.15 61.45 29.18
C LEU A 293 -5.02 61.63 27.93
N TYR A 294 -5.15 60.59 27.11
CA TYR A 294 -6.07 60.60 25.98
C TYR A 294 -7.53 60.85 26.40
N LEU A 295 -8.03 60.16 27.42
CA LEU A 295 -9.38 60.40 27.93
C LEU A 295 -9.57 61.82 28.47
N ARG A 296 -8.56 62.39 29.14
CA ARG A 296 -8.60 63.82 29.55
C ARG A 296 -8.67 64.77 28.37
N SER A 297 -7.94 64.48 27.29
CA SER A 297 -7.98 65.30 26.06
C SER A 297 -9.37 65.28 25.44
N LEU A 298 -10.02 64.11 25.38
CA LEU A 298 -11.39 63.96 24.93
C LEU A 298 -12.39 64.70 25.83
N TYR A 299 -12.23 64.61 27.15
CA TYR A 299 -13.12 65.28 28.10
C TYR A 299 -13.01 66.82 28.05
N LYS A 300 -11.78 67.37 28.05
CA LYS A 300 -11.59 68.83 28.01
C LYS A 300 -11.92 69.45 26.65
N ASN A 301 -11.71 68.70 25.57
CA ASN A 301 -11.99 69.13 24.19
C ASN A 301 -11.41 70.53 23.85
N ASP A 302 -10.17 70.79 24.29
CA ASP A 302 -9.44 72.04 24.05
C ASP A 302 -8.19 71.79 23.19
N ALA A 303 -8.01 72.59 22.14
CA ALA A 303 -6.95 72.38 21.15
C ALA A 303 -5.54 72.60 21.72
N SER A 304 -5.37 73.57 22.62
CA SER A 304 -4.07 73.85 23.24
C SER A 304 -3.66 72.74 24.21
N PHE A 305 -4.60 72.28 25.02
CA PHE A 305 -4.44 71.18 25.95
C PHE A 305 -4.17 69.84 25.25
N THR A 306 -4.86 69.59 24.13
CA THR A 306 -4.68 68.37 23.33
C THR A 306 -3.29 68.34 22.68
N GLU A 307 -2.77 69.48 22.21
CA GLU A 307 -1.42 69.55 21.64
C GLU A 307 -0.32 69.32 22.69
N ASP A 308 -0.52 69.79 23.93
CA ASP A 308 0.42 69.52 25.03
C ASP A 308 0.40 68.04 25.45
N ILE A 309 -0.78 67.44 25.58
CA ILE A 309 -0.93 65.99 25.83
C ILE A 309 -0.29 65.17 24.72
N LYS A 310 -0.48 65.57 23.46
CA LYS A 310 0.12 64.90 22.30
C LYS A 310 1.65 64.93 22.36
N LYS A 311 2.26 66.09 22.70
CA LYS A 311 3.72 66.18 22.87
C LYS A 311 4.22 65.25 23.98
N GLU A 312 3.47 65.17 25.07
CA GLU A 312 3.81 64.30 26.21
C GLU A 312 3.74 62.81 25.84
N ILE A 313 2.64 62.34 25.24
CA ILE A 313 2.48 60.95 24.79
C ILE A 313 3.54 60.60 23.74
N LYS A 314 3.83 61.53 22.81
CA LYS A 314 4.88 61.35 21.81
C LYS A 314 6.26 61.20 22.45
N ASN A 315 6.55 61.99 23.48
CA ASN A 315 7.82 61.90 24.21
C ASN A 315 7.98 60.53 24.90
N TYR A 316 6.92 59.96 25.49
CA TYR A 316 6.97 58.59 26.02
C TYR A 316 7.25 57.55 24.94
N PHE A 317 6.57 57.65 23.79
CA PHE A 317 6.76 56.73 22.67
C PHE A 317 8.17 56.79 22.07
N GLU A 318 8.74 57.99 21.90
CA GLU A 318 10.09 58.19 21.35
C GLU A 318 11.21 57.75 22.32
N ASN A 319 10.94 57.68 23.63
CA ASN A 319 11.90 57.31 24.67
C ASN A 319 11.77 55.86 25.19
N GLY A 320 11.21 54.95 24.40
CA GLY A 320 11.27 53.51 24.67
C GLY A 320 9.99 52.88 25.25
N TYR A 321 8.90 53.64 25.39
CA TYR A 321 7.57 53.09 25.69
C TYR A 321 6.76 52.92 24.40
N ASP A 322 7.28 52.11 23.48
CA ASP A 322 6.73 51.90 22.12
C ASP A 322 5.64 50.81 22.06
N THR A 323 4.85 50.67 23.13
CA THR A 323 3.77 49.68 23.21
C THR A 323 2.66 49.98 22.20
N TRP A 324 1.91 48.94 21.81
CA TRP A 324 0.83 49.08 20.85
C TRP A 324 -0.29 50.01 21.33
N GLN A 325 -0.52 50.08 22.65
CA GLN A 325 -1.52 50.97 23.25
C GLN A 325 -1.13 52.43 23.06
N VAL A 326 0.14 52.77 23.33
CA VAL A 326 0.65 54.14 23.16
C VAL A 326 0.63 54.54 21.69
N LEU A 327 1.04 53.63 20.79
CA LEU A 327 0.94 53.86 19.35
C LEU A 327 -0.51 54.07 18.88
N TRP A 328 -1.44 53.27 19.38
CA TRP A 328 -2.87 53.43 19.07
C TRP A 328 -3.38 54.79 19.54
N VAL A 329 -3.07 55.22 20.76
CA VAL A 329 -3.43 56.56 21.26
C VAL A 329 -2.86 57.67 20.37
N LEU A 330 -1.61 57.54 19.91
CA LEU A 330 -1.00 58.50 18.99
C LEU A 330 -1.75 58.61 17.66
N PHE A 331 -2.26 57.51 17.12
CA PHE A 331 -3.06 57.55 15.89
C PHE A 331 -4.36 58.34 16.02
N TYR A 332 -4.92 58.48 17.24
CA TYR A 332 -6.16 59.20 17.50
C TYR A 332 -5.97 60.61 18.09
N THR A 333 -4.76 60.94 18.57
CA THR A 333 -4.43 62.27 19.13
C THR A 333 -3.68 63.17 18.15
N ASP A 334 -3.05 62.61 17.12
CA ASP A 334 -2.24 63.36 16.16
C ASP A 334 -2.76 63.19 14.73
N ASP A 335 -3.41 64.25 14.22
CA ASP A 335 -4.01 64.30 12.88
C ASP A 335 -3.04 64.01 11.74
N ARG A 336 -1.72 64.13 11.97
CA ARG A 336 -0.70 63.79 10.97
C ARG A 336 -0.82 62.35 10.47
N TYR A 337 -1.25 61.42 11.33
CA TYR A 337 -1.40 60.01 10.96
C TYR A 337 -2.69 59.72 10.18
N ASN A 338 -3.73 60.53 10.39
CA ASN A 338 -4.96 60.46 9.59
C ASN A 338 -4.78 61.11 8.22
N ASN A 339 -3.98 62.19 8.15
CA ASN A 339 -3.68 62.91 6.90
C ASN A 339 -2.57 62.24 6.07
N ASN A 340 -1.84 61.28 6.61
CA ASN A 340 -0.78 60.55 5.91
C ASN A 340 -0.89 59.03 6.16
N PRO A 341 -1.73 58.32 5.39
CA PRO A 341 -1.93 56.88 5.54
C PRO A 341 -0.64 56.06 5.39
N SER A 342 0.27 56.47 4.51
CA SER A 342 1.57 55.80 4.32
C SER A 342 2.44 55.83 5.58
N LEU A 343 2.46 56.96 6.30
CA LEU A 343 3.18 57.07 7.58
C LEU A 343 2.55 56.17 8.65
N LYS A 344 1.21 56.17 8.76
CA LYS A 344 0.47 55.32 9.71
C LYS A 344 0.74 53.83 9.47
N TYR A 345 0.72 53.39 8.22
CA TYR A 345 1.04 52.02 7.84
C TYR A 345 2.50 51.64 8.15
N THR A 346 3.45 52.55 7.87
CA THR A 346 4.88 52.33 8.14
C THR A 346 5.16 52.16 9.63
N LEU A 347 4.49 52.94 10.49
CA LEU A 347 4.62 52.80 11.95
C LEU A 347 4.00 51.50 12.47
N ALA A 348 2.84 51.08 11.94
CA ALA A 348 2.26 49.78 12.26
C ALA A 348 3.20 48.61 11.88
N LYS A 349 3.80 48.66 10.69
CA LYS A 349 4.80 47.67 10.23
C LYS A 349 6.05 47.67 11.11
N ARG A 350 6.54 48.85 11.52
CA ARG A 350 7.68 48.96 12.45
C ARG A 350 7.37 48.34 13.80
N ALA A 351 6.20 48.62 14.37
CA ALA A 351 5.79 48.04 15.65
C ALA A 351 5.75 46.50 15.59
N PHE A 352 5.23 45.94 14.50
CA PHE A 352 5.26 44.49 14.29
C PHE A 352 6.68 43.93 14.24
N ASN A 353 7.59 44.57 13.50
CA ASN A 353 8.99 44.15 13.43
C ASN A 353 9.74 44.25 14.77
N HIS A 354 9.25 45.06 15.71
CA HIS A 354 9.74 45.12 17.09
C HIS A 354 9.05 44.11 18.03
N GLY A 355 8.24 43.18 17.50
CA GLY A 355 7.60 42.10 18.26
C GLY A 355 6.15 42.36 18.69
N THR A 356 5.54 43.46 18.24
CA THR A 356 4.13 43.73 18.55
C THR A 356 3.18 42.83 17.76
N VAL A 357 2.36 42.04 18.46
CA VAL A 357 1.35 41.14 17.87
C VAL A 357 -0.09 41.54 18.20
N SER A 358 -0.40 42.83 18.21
CA SER A 358 -1.72 43.35 18.61
C SER A 358 -2.74 43.34 17.45
N PRO A 359 -3.90 42.68 17.60
CA PRO A 359 -5.01 42.74 16.63
C PRO A 359 -5.51 44.15 16.33
N ILE A 360 -5.37 45.08 17.27
CA ILE A 360 -5.79 46.48 17.08
C ILE A 360 -4.87 47.20 16.09
N ILE A 361 -3.56 46.94 16.15
CA ILE A 361 -2.61 47.50 15.17
C ILE A 361 -2.84 46.89 13.79
N TYR A 362 -3.17 45.60 13.71
CA TYR A 362 -3.56 44.98 12.44
C TYR A 362 -4.83 45.60 11.85
N PHE A 363 -5.82 45.93 12.70
CA PHE A 363 -7.00 46.66 12.25
C PHE A 363 -6.65 48.04 11.66
N GLU A 364 -5.79 48.81 12.33
CA GLU A 364 -5.38 50.14 11.85
C GLU A 364 -4.62 50.04 10.50
N ALA A 365 -3.73 49.05 10.37
CA ALA A 365 -3.04 48.79 9.11
C ALA A 365 -4.00 48.28 8.02
N ALA A 366 -4.99 47.46 8.39
CA ALA A 366 -6.00 46.94 7.48
C ALA A 366 -6.87 48.06 6.90
N GLN A 367 -7.31 49.02 7.71
CA GLN A 367 -8.07 50.18 7.23
C GLN A 367 -7.29 50.96 6.17
N VAL A 368 -6.02 51.26 6.45
CA VAL A 368 -5.14 51.96 5.49
C VAL A 368 -5.05 51.19 4.17
N LEU A 369 -4.84 49.87 4.21
CA LEU A 369 -4.75 49.06 3.00
C LEU A 369 -6.09 48.89 2.26
N LEU A 370 -7.21 48.89 2.98
CA LEU A 370 -8.54 48.79 2.36
C LEU A 370 -8.95 50.08 1.65
N ASP A 371 -8.49 51.23 2.15
CA ASP A 371 -8.77 52.54 1.57
C ASP A 371 -7.76 52.93 0.48
N GLU A 372 -6.47 52.62 0.68
CA GLU A 372 -5.40 52.80 -0.30
C GLU A 372 -4.66 51.49 -0.64
N PRO A 373 -5.28 50.56 -1.42
CA PRO A 373 -4.67 49.28 -1.74
C PRO A 373 -3.27 49.37 -2.33
N ALA A 374 -2.98 50.39 -3.15
CA ALA A 374 -1.69 50.57 -3.83
C ALA A 374 -0.48 50.68 -2.87
N LEU A 375 -0.70 50.90 -1.58
CA LEU A 375 0.36 50.86 -0.55
C LEU A 375 0.91 49.43 -0.35
N LEU A 376 0.12 48.39 -0.65
CA LEU A 376 0.58 47.01 -0.64
C LEU A 376 1.46 46.77 -1.89
N LYS A 377 2.78 46.76 -1.70
CA LYS A 377 3.77 46.58 -2.77
C LYS A 377 4.44 45.20 -2.77
N GLU A 378 4.57 44.62 -1.59
CA GLU A 378 5.22 43.33 -1.31
C GLU A 378 4.43 42.62 -0.20
N ILE A 379 4.56 41.31 -0.08
CA ILE A 379 3.91 40.53 0.98
C ILE A 379 4.99 39.85 1.82
N GLY A 380 5.30 40.44 2.97
CA GLY A 380 6.13 39.83 4.01
C GLY A 380 5.29 39.35 5.19
N ASP A 381 5.96 38.99 6.29
CA ASP A 381 5.29 38.46 7.49
C ASP A 381 4.22 39.39 8.05
N PHE A 382 4.47 40.70 8.06
CA PHE A 382 3.50 41.71 8.51
C PHE A 382 2.26 41.73 7.62
N GLU A 383 2.45 41.82 6.30
CA GLU A 383 1.35 41.87 5.34
C GLU A 383 0.51 40.60 5.40
N ILE A 384 1.13 39.42 5.58
CA ILE A 384 0.42 38.17 5.78
C ILE A 384 -0.50 38.25 7.00
N GLN A 385 -0.05 38.82 8.14
CA GLN A 385 -0.89 38.98 9.33
C GLN A 385 -2.07 39.93 9.07
N VAL A 386 -1.83 41.06 8.40
CA VAL A 386 -2.88 42.04 8.09
C VAL A 386 -3.90 41.49 7.09
N ILE A 387 -3.44 40.78 6.05
CA ILE A 387 -4.29 40.10 5.06
C ILE A 387 -5.16 39.03 5.73
N ASN A 388 -4.56 38.20 6.60
CA ASN A 388 -5.29 37.22 7.39
C ASN A 388 -6.32 37.87 8.33
N PHE A 389 -5.98 39.01 8.93
CA PHE A 389 -6.90 39.78 9.77
C PHE A 389 -8.10 40.27 8.94
N ILE A 390 -7.89 40.86 7.77
CA ILE A 390 -8.95 41.30 6.86
C ILE A 390 -9.87 40.13 6.48
N ALA A 391 -9.29 38.97 6.17
CA ALA A 391 -10.05 37.76 5.85
C ALA A 391 -10.87 37.25 7.05
N ARG A 392 -10.28 37.23 8.25
CA ARG A 392 -10.93 36.74 9.48
C ARG A 392 -12.14 37.58 9.90
N TYR A 393 -12.11 38.89 9.61
CA TYR A 393 -13.18 39.82 9.96
C TYR A 393 -14.10 40.15 8.78
N ASP A 394 -14.00 39.43 7.66
CA ASP A 394 -14.83 39.60 6.46
C ASP A 394 -14.80 41.03 5.89
N MET A 395 -13.66 41.73 6.04
CA MET A 395 -13.51 43.14 5.67
C MET A 395 -13.06 43.35 4.21
N VAL A 396 -12.88 42.27 3.46
CA VAL A 396 -12.28 42.32 2.12
C VAL A 396 -13.13 43.12 1.13
N LYS A 397 -12.55 44.16 0.54
CA LYS A 397 -13.14 44.94 -0.56
C LYS A 397 -12.55 44.50 -1.90
N ARG A 398 -13.33 44.61 -2.98
CA ARG A 398 -12.89 44.25 -4.35
C ARG A 398 -11.55 44.89 -4.78
N PRO A 399 -11.29 46.19 -4.59
CA PRO A 399 -10.02 46.80 -4.97
C PRO A 399 -8.81 46.21 -4.24
N PHE A 400 -8.96 45.93 -2.94
CA PHE A 400 -7.91 45.33 -2.14
C PHE A 400 -7.61 43.89 -2.57
N ALA A 401 -8.64 43.07 -2.79
CA ALA A 401 -8.46 41.70 -3.28
C ALA A 401 -7.72 41.65 -4.63
N LYS A 402 -8.01 42.60 -5.54
CA LYS A 402 -7.26 42.72 -6.81
C LYS A 402 -5.80 43.07 -6.59
N GLN A 403 -5.50 43.99 -5.68
CA GLN A 403 -4.12 44.36 -5.39
C GLN A 403 -3.34 43.20 -4.79
N VAL A 404 -3.93 42.45 -3.86
CA VAL A 404 -3.30 41.26 -3.28
C VAL A 404 -3.00 40.23 -4.38
N ALA A 405 -3.96 39.96 -5.27
CA ALA A 405 -3.76 39.08 -6.42
C ALA A 405 -2.61 39.53 -7.34
N LEU A 406 -2.52 40.84 -7.60
CA LEU A 406 -1.48 41.47 -8.44
C LEU A 406 -0.08 41.33 -7.82
N VAL A 407 0.07 41.60 -6.51
CA VAL A 407 1.37 41.50 -5.83
C VAL A 407 1.86 40.05 -5.81
N LEU A 408 0.94 39.11 -5.57
CA LEU A 408 1.24 37.67 -5.58
C LEU A 408 1.55 37.11 -6.97
N GLU A 409 1.28 37.83 -8.07
CA GLU A 409 1.65 37.35 -9.40
C GLU A 409 3.17 37.15 -9.56
N ARG A 410 3.97 37.88 -8.77
CA ARG A 410 5.44 37.89 -8.83
C ARG A 410 6.08 36.92 -7.85
N GLU A 411 5.31 36.42 -6.90
CA GLU A 411 5.78 35.47 -5.89
C GLU A 411 5.89 34.07 -6.49
N LYS A 412 6.92 33.33 -6.05
CA LYS A 412 7.16 31.94 -6.48
C LYS A 412 6.91 31.00 -5.32
N GLY A 413 6.17 29.92 -5.58
CA GLY A 413 5.95 28.83 -4.63
C GLY A 413 4.56 28.82 -4.00
N PHE A 414 4.31 27.77 -3.22
CA PHE A 414 3.02 27.53 -2.57
C PHE A 414 3.11 27.85 -1.08
N ASN A 415 2.21 28.71 -0.58
CA ASN A 415 2.06 29.00 0.84
C ASN A 415 0.61 28.72 1.26
N ASP A 416 0.42 27.76 2.16
CA ASP A 416 -0.91 27.32 2.59
C ASP A 416 -1.75 28.46 3.19
N LYS A 417 -1.14 29.34 4.00
CA LYS A 417 -1.87 30.45 4.64
C LYS A 417 -2.34 31.49 3.63
N ILE A 418 -1.52 31.78 2.62
CA ILE A 418 -1.88 32.70 1.55
C ILE A 418 -2.97 32.08 0.69
N PHE A 419 -2.84 30.79 0.35
CA PHE A 419 -3.87 30.05 -0.38
C PHE A 419 -5.22 30.11 0.34
N ASP A 420 -5.27 29.75 1.63
CA ASP A 420 -6.49 29.79 2.46
C ASP A 420 -7.11 31.19 2.57
N THR A 421 -6.29 32.24 2.47
CA THR A 421 -6.80 33.60 2.45
C THR A 421 -7.38 33.97 1.09
N LEU A 422 -6.71 33.58 -0.01
CA LEU A 422 -7.19 33.84 -1.36
C LEU A 422 -8.51 33.12 -1.66
N THR A 423 -8.69 31.89 -1.15
CA THR A 423 -9.95 31.16 -1.31
C THR A 423 -11.12 31.94 -0.67
N LYS A 424 -10.94 32.45 0.55
CA LYS A 424 -11.92 33.33 1.23
C LYS A 424 -12.15 34.63 0.45
N PHE A 425 -11.10 35.24 -0.08
CA PHE A 425 -11.23 36.46 -0.89
C PHE A 425 -12.03 36.19 -2.17
N TYR A 426 -11.78 35.06 -2.83
CA TYR A 426 -12.56 34.67 -3.99
C TYR A 426 -14.01 34.37 -3.62
N GLU A 427 -14.27 33.71 -2.50
CA GLU A 427 -15.62 33.46 -2.00
C GLU A 427 -16.41 34.75 -1.79
N ALA A 428 -15.80 35.76 -1.18
CA ALA A 428 -16.44 37.06 -0.93
C ALA A 428 -16.59 37.93 -2.20
N THR A 429 -15.60 37.91 -3.11
CA THR A 429 -15.53 38.90 -4.22
C THR A 429 -15.89 38.35 -5.60
N LYS A 430 -15.74 37.02 -5.79
CA LYS A 430 -15.87 36.26 -7.04
C LYS A 430 -15.04 36.80 -8.21
N LEU A 431 -13.92 37.48 -7.92
CA LEU A 431 -13.07 38.11 -8.93
C LEU A 431 -12.24 37.11 -9.75
N LYS A 432 -12.13 37.33 -11.07
CA LYS A 432 -11.32 36.50 -11.98
C LYS A 432 -9.83 36.57 -11.64
N ASP A 433 -9.34 37.75 -11.28
CA ASP A 433 -7.92 37.99 -10.94
C ASP A 433 -7.49 37.12 -9.76
N VAL A 434 -8.30 37.06 -8.70
CA VAL A 434 -8.05 36.25 -7.50
C VAL A 434 -8.04 34.75 -7.85
N LEU A 435 -9.01 34.27 -8.65
CA LEU A 435 -9.04 32.88 -9.10
C LEU A 435 -7.81 32.52 -9.95
N THR A 436 -7.33 33.47 -10.76
CA THR A 436 -6.14 33.30 -11.60
C THR A 436 -4.90 33.12 -10.74
N THR A 437 -4.75 33.91 -9.68
CA THR A 437 -3.67 33.75 -8.71
C THR A 437 -3.76 32.41 -7.97
N ILE A 438 -4.96 31.99 -7.53
CA ILE A 438 -5.17 30.68 -6.88
C ILE A 438 -4.70 29.53 -7.78
N CYS A 439 -5.16 29.51 -9.04
CA CYS A 439 -4.78 28.45 -9.98
C CYS A 439 -3.28 28.48 -10.29
N ARG A 440 -2.69 29.68 -10.46
CA ARG A 440 -1.25 29.83 -10.68
C ARG A 440 -0.43 29.31 -9.49
N MET A 441 -0.88 29.56 -8.26
CA MET A 441 -0.22 29.03 -7.06
C MET A 441 -0.26 27.50 -7.04
N ILE A 442 -1.42 26.89 -7.32
CA ILE A 442 -1.57 25.41 -7.37
C ILE A 442 -0.59 24.82 -8.39
N VAL A 443 -0.57 25.35 -9.62
CA VAL A 443 0.30 24.87 -10.71
C VAL A 443 1.78 25.08 -10.37
N SER A 444 2.19 26.29 -9.97
CA SER A 444 3.59 26.59 -9.65
C SER A 444 4.09 25.89 -8.39
N GLY A 445 3.17 25.48 -7.52
CA GLY A 445 3.43 24.71 -6.31
C GLY A 445 3.46 23.19 -6.50
N ASP A 446 3.29 22.72 -7.73
CA ASP A 446 3.14 21.31 -8.10
C ASP A 446 2.11 20.56 -7.24
N LYS A 447 0.95 21.19 -7.01
CA LYS A 447 -0.10 20.64 -6.16
C LYS A 447 -1.10 19.81 -6.98
N ARG A 448 -1.07 18.49 -6.79
CA ARG A 448 -1.87 17.51 -7.53
C ARG A 448 -3.00 16.85 -6.71
N ASP A 449 -3.13 17.18 -5.43
CA ASP A 449 -4.18 16.62 -4.57
C ASP A 449 -5.61 17.02 -5.02
N THR A 450 -6.57 16.10 -4.87
CA THR A 450 -7.99 16.31 -5.22
C THR A 450 -8.64 17.50 -4.52
N LYS A 451 -8.16 17.89 -3.32
CA LYS A 451 -8.68 19.07 -2.58
C LYS A 451 -8.55 20.39 -3.37
N TYR A 452 -7.63 20.46 -4.34
CA TYR A 452 -7.43 21.63 -5.19
C TYR A 452 -8.32 21.65 -6.44
N HIS A 453 -8.94 20.52 -6.78
CA HIS A 453 -9.70 20.31 -8.02
C HIS A 453 -10.79 21.38 -8.24
N GLN A 454 -11.52 21.75 -7.18
CA GLN A 454 -12.61 22.74 -7.27
C GLN A 454 -12.15 24.10 -7.85
N TRP A 455 -10.91 24.52 -7.56
CA TRP A 455 -10.38 25.80 -8.02
C TRP A 455 -9.94 25.74 -9.48
N LEU A 456 -9.24 24.66 -9.84
CA LEU A 456 -8.81 24.42 -11.22
C LEU A 456 -10.03 24.23 -12.13
N LYS A 457 -11.05 23.49 -11.68
CA LYS A 457 -12.34 23.35 -12.38
C LYS A 457 -12.97 24.71 -12.66
N ALA A 458 -13.05 25.58 -11.64
CA ALA A 458 -13.57 26.93 -11.80
C ALA A 458 -12.71 27.77 -12.76
N GLY A 459 -11.39 27.57 -12.76
CA GLY A 459 -10.46 28.24 -13.67
C GLY A 459 -10.66 27.82 -15.12
N VAL A 460 -10.74 26.51 -15.38
CA VAL A 460 -11.01 25.92 -16.69
C VAL A 460 -12.38 26.38 -17.22
N ALA A 461 -13.42 26.36 -16.38
CA ALA A 461 -14.76 26.80 -16.76
C ALA A 461 -14.81 28.30 -17.14
N LYS A 462 -13.97 29.14 -16.52
CA LYS A 462 -13.85 30.58 -16.80
C LYS A 462 -12.82 30.96 -17.86
N ASP A 463 -12.17 29.96 -18.48
CA ASP A 463 -11.15 30.14 -19.51
C ASP A 463 -10.09 31.18 -19.07
N ILE A 464 -9.44 30.87 -17.95
CA ILE A 464 -8.38 31.73 -17.40
C ILE A 464 -7.03 31.36 -18.03
N ASN A 465 -6.20 32.38 -18.29
CA ASN A 465 -4.90 32.17 -18.92
C ASN A 465 -3.84 31.85 -17.84
N VAL A 466 -3.69 30.56 -17.52
CA VAL A 466 -2.64 30.04 -16.65
C VAL A 466 -1.98 28.87 -17.38
N THR A 467 -0.66 28.93 -17.55
CA THR A 467 0.12 27.84 -18.16
C THR A 467 -0.10 26.54 -17.39
N ASN A 468 -0.25 25.42 -18.08
CA ASN A 468 -0.49 24.08 -17.54
C ASN A 468 -1.79 23.92 -16.70
N LEU A 469 -2.73 24.85 -16.80
CA LEU A 469 -3.98 24.78 -16.04
C LEU A 469 -4.79 23.51 -16.34
N PHE A 470 -4.86 23.12 -17.62
CA PHE A 470 -5.68 22.00 -18.06
C PHE A 470 -5.07 20.66 -17.62
N GLU A 471 -3.74 20.54 -17.62
CA GLU A 471 -2.99 19.39 -17.14
C GLU A 471 -3.23 19.18 -15.64
N TYR A 472 -3.00 20.20 -14.81
CA TYR A 472 -3.26 20.10 -13.36
C TYR A 472 -4.74 19.89 -13.05
N TYR A 473 -5.64 20.41 -13.87
CA TYR A 473 -7.07 20.10 -13.74
C TYR A 473 -7.31 18.59 -13.84
N ILE A 474 -6.69 17.89 -14.80
CA ILE A 474 -6.77 16.43 -14.92
C ILE A 474 -6.02 15.69 -13.79
N TYR A 475 -4.85 16.17 -13.37
CA TYR A 475 -4.07 15.53 -12.28
C TYR A 475 -4.82 15.51 -10.94
N THR A 476 -5.63 16.54 -10.70
CA THR A 476 -6.41 16.69 -9.46
C THR A 476 -7.80 16.04 -9.51
N VAL A 477 -8.24 15.49 -10.64
CA VAL A 477 -9.56 14.84 -10.73
C VAL A 477 -9.62 13.62 -9.80
N ASP A 478 -10.78 13.40 -9.17
CA ASP A 478 -11.09 12.12 -8.56
C ASP A 478 -11.27 11.06 -9.65
N THR A 479 -10.27 10.18 -9.81
CA THR A 479 -10.24 9.15 -10.86
C THR A 479 -11.10 7.93 -10.53
N SER A 480 -11.74 7.87 -9.36
CA SER A 480 -12.64 6.77 -8.98
C SER A 480 -13.95 6.75 -9.76
N ASN A 481 -14.31 7.87 -10.40
CA ASN A 481 -15.52 8.02 -11.20
C ASN A 481 -15.22 8.70 -12.55
N TYR A 482 -16.13 8.55 -13.50
CA TYR A 482 -16.01 9.12 -14.85
C TYR A 482 -16.96 10.29 -15.08
N ASP A 483 -17.13 11.15 -14.08
CA ASP A 483 -17.94 12.36 -14.24
C ASP A 483 -17.42 13.20 -15.41
N LYS A 484 -18.35 13.79 -16.17
CA LYS A 484 -18.00 14.55 -17.37
C LYS A 484 -17.11 15.74 -17.05
N LEU A 485 -15.90 15.76 -17.62
CA LEU A 485 -14.96 16.88 -17.51
C LEU A 485 -15.50 18.19 -18.12
N GLU A 486 -14.86 19.31 -17.77
CA GLU A 486 -15.19 20.62 -18.32
C GLU A 486 -14.97 20.68 -19.84
N LYS A 487 -15.90 21.30 -20.58
CA LYS A 487 -15.85 21.36 -22.06
C LYS A 487 -14.54 21.95 -22.60
N ASN A 488 -13.99 22.95 -21.91
CA ASN A 488 -12.75 23.59 -22.31
C ASN A 488 -11.54 22.65 -22.18
N ALA A 489 -11.56 21.70 -21.23
CA ALA A 489 -10.49 20.71 -21.09
C ALA A 489 -10.45 19.76 -22.29
N TYR A 490 -11.60 19.22 -22.73
CA TYR A 490 -11.63 18.41 -23.95
C TYR A 490 -11.10 19.18 -25.15
N LYS A 491 -11.56 20.43 -25.34
CA LYS A 491 -11.15 21.27 -26.47
C LYS A 491 -9.65 21.56 -26.48
N TYR A 492 -9.04 21.73 -25.30
CA TYR A 492 -7.60 21.94 -25.17
C TYR A 492 -6.83 20.69 -25.64
N PHE A 493 -7.24 19.51 -25.17
CA PHE A 493 -6.59 18.24 -25.51
C PHE A 493 -6.97 17.65 -26.89
N GLU A 494 -7.91 18.26 -27.62
CA GLU A 494 -8.14 17.94 -29.06
C GLU A 494 -6.88 18.20 -29.91
N LEU A 495 -5.95 19.05 -29.46
CA LEU A 495 -4.68 19.31 -30.14
C LEU A 495 -3.61 18.24 -29.89
N GLY A 496 -3.83 17.39 -28.88
CA GLY A 496 -2.90 16.35 -28.44
C GLY A 496 -2.83 16.25 -26.92
N THR A 497 -2.57 15.05 -26.42
CA THR A 497 -2.48 14.73 -24.99
C THR A 497 -1.06 14.49 -24.49
N GLU A 498 -0.04 14.82 -25.29
CA GLU A 498 1.38 14.60 -24.96
C GLU A 498 1.86 15.39 -23.73
N SER A 499 1.17 16.48 -23.36
CA SER A 499 1.48 17.24 -22.14
C SER A 499 0.93 16.61 -20.85
N LEU A 500 0.06 15.59 -20.95
CA LEU A 500 -0.44 14.84 -19.80
C LEU A 500 0.56 13.75 -19.41
N GLU A 501 1.35 14.02 -18.37
CA GLU A 501 2.30 13.08 -17.78
C GLU A 501 1.60 12.01 -16.92
N GLU A 502 0.46 12.36 -16.32
CA GLU A 502 -0.34 11.51 -15.43
C GLU A 502 -1.81 11.52 -15.86
N ASN A 503 -2.57 10.49 -15.45
CA ASN A 503 -4.02 10.39 -15.69
C ASN A 503 -4.45 10.51 -17.17
N ARG A 504 -3.55 10.24 -18.11
CA ARG A 504 -3.84 10.24 -19.55
C ARG A 504 -4.79 9.09 -19.94
N ASP A 505 -4.59 7.94 -19.33
CA ASP A 505 -5.49 6.79 -19.37
C ASP A 505 -6.90 7.14 -18.86
N TYR A 506 -6.98 7.83 -17.70
CA TYR A 506 -8.23 8.34 -17.16
C TYR A 506 -8.92 9.31 -18.13
N PHE A 507 -8.18 10.25 -18.72
CA PHE A 507 -8.75 11.22 -19.67
C PHE A 507 -9.40 10.52 -20.87
N PHE A 508 -8.73 9.55 -21.50
CA PHE A 508 -9.30 8.79 -22.61
C PHE A 508 -10.48 7.91 -22.16
N ALA A 509 -10.37 7.23 -21.01
CA ALA A 509 -11.47 6.48 -20.43
C ALA A 509 -12.69 7.38 -20.13
N ASN A 510 -12.47 8.63 -19.72
CA ASN A 510 -13.54 9.61 -19.48
C ASN A 510 -14.21 10.02 -20.80
N ILE A 511 -13.46 10.23 -21.89
CA ILE A 511 -14.03 10.47 -23.23
C ILE A 511 -14.92 9.31 -23.66
N VAL A 512 -14.41 8.08 -23.55
CA VAL A 512 -15.09 6.83 -23.94
C VAL A 512 -16.37 6.61 -23.14
N ASN A 513 -16.39 7.00 -21.85
CA ASN A 513 -17.59 6.89 -21.01
C ASN A 513 -18.62 8.02 -21.25
N ASN A 514 -18.19 9.22 -21.67
CA ASN A 514 -19.07 10.40 -21.74
C ASN A 514 -19.52 10.80 -23.14
N TYR A 515 -18.92 10.25 -24.19
CA TYR A 515 -19.24 10.56 -25.58
C TYR A 515 -19.44 9.28 -26.40
N SER A 516 -20.45 9.29 -27.28
CA SER A 516 -20.66 8.20 -28.23
C SER A 516 -19.62 8.23 -29.35
N LEU A 517 -19.41 7.09 -30.01
CA LEU A 517 -18.55 6.96 -31.21
C LEU A 517 -18.84 7.96 -32.34
N LYS A 518 -20.08 8.49 -32.41
CA LYS A 518 -20.51 9.47 -33.43
C LYS A 518 -20.26 10.92 -33.02
N ASP A 519 -19.83 11.18 -31.79
CA ASP A 519 -19.58 12.54 -31.31
C ASP A 519 -18.31 13.12 -31.92
N LYS A 520 -18.37 14.39 -32.31
CA LYS A 520 -17.23 15.09 -32.94
C LYS A 520 -16.01 15.17 -32.03
N THR A 521 -16.21 15.26 -30.71
CA THR A 521 -15.13 15.29 -29.70
C THR A 521 -14.38 13.96 -29.70
N TYR A 522 -15.13 12.85 -29.68
CA TYR A 522 -14.57 11.50 -29.75
C TYR A 522 -13.75 11.32 -31.03
N SER A 523 -14.33 11.64 -32.21
CA SER A 523 -13.65 11.44 -33.49
C SER A 523 -12.34 12.22 -33.63
N LYS A 524 -12.22 13.38 -32.98
CA LYS A 524 -10.97 14.18 -33.01
C LYS A 524 -9.88 13.58 -32.12
N CYS A 525 -10.24 12.98 -30.99
CA CYS A 525 -9.29 12.37 -30.07
C CYS A 525 -8.92 10.93 -30.45
N LEU A 526 -9.68 10.29 -31.35
CA LEU A 526 -9.51 8.88 -31.71
C LEU A 526 -8.10 8.53 -32.15
N ALA A 527 -7.49 9.31 -33.06
CA ALA A 527 -6.14 9.01 -33.56
C ALA A 527 -5.07 9.08 -32.45
N ASP A 528 -5.20 10.03 -31.51
CA ASP A 528 -4.28 10.13 -30.38
C ASP A 528 -4.53 9.03 -29.34
N MET A 529 -5.79 8.63 -29.17
CA MET A 529 -6.20 7.50 -28.32
C MET A 529 -5.69 6.15 -28.87
N GLU A 530 -5.76 5.94 -30.19
CA GLU A 530 -5.22 4.75 -30.88
C GLU A 530 -3.70 4.67 -30.73
N ARG A 531 -3.00 5.80 -30.91
CA ARG A 531 -1.55 5.89 -30.68
C ARG A 531 -1.22 5.58 -29.21
N PHE A 532 -1.93 6.19 -28.28
CA PHE A 532 -1.77 5.90 -26.86
C PHE A 532 -2.00 4.43 -26.53
N ALA A 533 -3.09 3.83 -27.03
CA ALA A 533 -3.36 2.40 -26.84
C ALA A 533 -2.25 1.51 -27.44
N THR A 534 -1.71 1.88 -28.60
CA THR A 534 -0.56 1.20 -29.23
C THR A 534 0.65 1.22 -28.29
N ASP A 535 1.01 2.40 -27.77
CA ASP A 535 2.16 2.57 -26.86
C ASP A 535 1.96 1.78 -25.55
N GLU A 536 0.74 1.74 -25.01
CA GLU A 536 0.41 0.99 -23.80
C GLU A 536 0.43 -0.54 -24.02
N ILE A 537 -0.01 -1.02 -25.19
CA ILE A 537 0.08 -2.46 -25.55
C ILE A 537 1.53 -2.89 -25.71
N LEU A 538 2.35 -2.11 -26.43
CA LEU A 538 3.78 -2.40 -26.60
C LEU A 538 4.54 -2.38 -25.27
N ALA A 539 4.08 -1.56 -24.32
CA ALA A 539 4.59 -1.54 -22.96
C ALA A 539 3.94 -2.57 -22.03
N GLU A 540 3.05 -3.42 -22.55
CA GLU A 540 2.37 -4.51 -21.83
C GLU A 540 1.54 -4.04 -20.62
N ARG A 541 1.00 -2.83 -20.69
CA ARG A 541 0.25 -2.20 -19.60
C ARG A 541 -1.25 -2.38 -19.77
N ASN A 542 -1.91 -2.65 -18.66
CA ASN A 542 -3.37 -2.58 -18.54
C ASN A 542 -3.72 -2.17 -17.11
N ASN A 543 -4.81 -1.43 -16.95
CA ASN A 543 -5.27 -0.93 -15.67
C ASN A 543 -6.78 -0.62 -15.68
N THR A 544 -7.28 -0.11 -14.56
CA THR A 544 -8.71 0.19 -14.37
C THR A 544 -9.26 1.20 -15.39
N HIS A 545 -8.44 2.10 -15.93
CA HIS A 545 -8.84 3.07 -16.95
C HIS A 545 -8.62 2.52 -18.37
N LEU A 546 -7.48 1.86 -18.61
CA LEU A 546 -7.12 1.31 -19.91
C LEU A 546 -8.13 0.28 -20.42
N GLN A 547 -8.78 -0.50 -19.55
CA GLN A 547 -9.85 -1.42 -19.98
C GLN A 547 -10.96 -0.73 -20.79
N TYR A 548 -11.29 0.53 -20.48
CA TYR A 548 -12.30 1.30 -21.21
C TYR A 548 -11.76 1.76 -22.56
N VAL A 549 -10.50 2.19 -22.61
CA VAL A 549 -9.83 2.58 -23.86
C VAL A 549 -9.75 1.36 -24.80
N TYR A 550 -9.29 0.24 -24.27
CA TYR A 550 -9.14 -1.04 -24.94
C TYR A 550 -10.46 -1.60 -25.45
N ARG A 551 -11.56 -1.49 -24.69
CA ARG A 551 -12.91 -1.87 -25.16
C ARG A 551 -13.30 -1.21 -26.48
N ASP A 552 -12.96 0.06 -26.65
CA ASP A 552 -13.37 0.85 -27.81
C ASP A 552 -12.35 0.82 -28.96
N VAL A 553 -11.05 0.68 -28.65
CA VAL A 553 -9.96 0.73 -29.64
C VAL A 553 -9.59 -0.66 -30.18
N LEU A 554 -9.52 -1.68 -29.33
CA LEU A 554 -9.04 -3.00 -29.76
C LEU A 554 -10.09 -3.70 -30.62
N THR A 555 -9.68 -3.99 -31.86
CA THR A 555 -10.39 -4.85 -32.80
C THR A 555 -9.39 -5.81 -33.44
N ASP A 556 -9.86 -6.93 -34.00
CA ASP A 556 -8.97 -7.87 -34.68
C ASP A 556 -8.20 -7.22 -35.85
N ASP A 557 -8.77 -6.20 -36.49
CA ASP A 557 -8.13 -5.45 -37.57
C ASP A 557 -7.07 -4.46 -37.05
N PHE A 558 -7.23 -3.93 -35.83
CA PHE A 558 -6.25 -3.06 -35.17
C PHE A 558 -5.01 -3.83 -34.70
N ILE A 559 -5.21 -5.08 -34.25
CA ILE A 559 -4.12 -5.94 -33.75
C ILE A 559 -3.35 -6.53 -34.93
N VAL A 560 -2.25 -5.88 -35.30
CA VAL A 560 -1.39 -6.28 -36.41
C VAL A 560 0.09 -6.24 -36.01
N GLY A 561 0.89 -7.12 -36.61
CA GLY A 561 2.34 -7.14 -36.43
C GLY A 561 2.74 -7.38 -34.97
N GLU A 562 3.67 -6.57 -34.47
CA GLU A 562 4.27 -6.72 -33.14
C GLU A 562 3.26 -6.57 -31.99
N LEU A 563 2.12 -5.91 -32.20
CA LEU A 563 1.07 -5.80 -31.17
C LEU A 563 0.53 -7.16 -30.74
N GLU A 564 0.49 -8.13 -31.66
CA GLU A 564 -0.01 -9.47 -31.38
C GLU A 564 0.89 -10.24 -30.40
N ASP A 565 2.19 -9.95 -30.38
CA ASP A 565 3.16 -10.63 -29.50
C ASP A 565 3.08 -10.12 -28.05
N HIS A 566 2.68 -8.86 -27.83
CA HIS A 566 2.56 -8.24 -26.51
C HIS A 566 1.16 -8.37 -25.88
N LEU A 567 0.14 -8.56 -26.72
CA LEU A 567 -1.25 -8.70 -26.31
C LEU A 567 -1.50 -9.75 -25.20
N PRO A 568 -0.80 -10.91 -25.15
CA PRO A 568 -0.97 -11.86 -24.05
C PRO A 568 -0.72 -11.27 -22.66
N ASN A 569 0.23 -10.34 -22.49
CA ASN A 569 0.48 -9.72 -21.18
C ASN A 569 -0.65 -8.74 -20.80
N VAL A 570 -1.19 -8.02 -21.78
CA VAL A 570 -2.32 -7.09 -21.59
C VAL A 570 -3.61 -7.83 -21.20
N LEU A 571 -3.93 -8.92 -21.91
CA LEU A 571 -5.15 -9.72 -21.69
C LEU A 571 -5.12 -10.50 -20.37
N HIS A 572 -3.94 -10.88 -19.91
CA HIS A 572 -3.76 -11.61 -18.65
C HIS A 572 -3.44 -10.69 -17.47
N THR A 573 -3.68 -9.39 -17.59
CA THR A 573 -3.48 -8.45 -16.48
C THR A 573 -4.66 -8.48 -15.49
N TYR A 574 -4.33 -8.62 -14.21
CA TYR A 574 -5.25 -8.61 -13.08
C TYR A 574 -4.88 -7.49 -12.11
N LYS A 575 -5.90 -6.81 -11.60
CA LYS A 575 -5.78 -5.86 -10.49
C LYS A 575 -5.86 -6.64 -9.18
N ILE A 576 -4.86 -6.48 -8.32
CA ILE A 576 -4.85 -6.97 -6.94
C ILE A 576 -5.01 -5.76 -6.02
N GLU A 577 -6.05 -5.78 -5.21
CA GLU A 577 -6.35 -4.77 -4.20
C GLU A 577 -6.14 -5.34 -2.80
N VAL A 578 -5.36 -4.65 -1.98
CA VAL A 578 -4.93 -5.09 -0.66
C VAL A 578 -5.39 -4.07 0.38
N ASP A 579 -6.27 -4.48 1.29
CA ASP A 579 -6.73 -3.66 2.43
C ASP A 579 -5.78 -3.80 3.64
N ASN A 580 -4.48 -3.63 3.39
CA ASN A 580 -3.46 -3.64 4.44
C ASN A 580 -2.28 -2.75 4.03
N GLN A 581 -2.18 -1.59 4.68
CA GLN A 581 -1.15 -0.59 4.41
C GLN A 581 0.28 -1.03 4.76
N ASN A 582 0.45 -2.14 5.49
CA ASN A 582 1.77 -2.67 5.82
C ASN A 582 2.41 -3.45 4.66
N ILE A 583 1.64 -3.79 3.62
CA ILE A 583 2.12 -4.53 2.46
C ILE A 583 2.73 -3.57 1.44
N LYS A 584 3.96 -3.87 1.01
CA LYS A 584 4.74 -3.08 0.06
C LYS A 584 4.64 -3.60 -1.37
N SER A 585 4.72 -4.93 -1.57
CA SER A 585 4.68 -5.52 -2.91
C SER A 585 3.94 -6.85 -2.96
N VAL A 586 3.53 -7.24 -4.17
CA VAL A 586 2.93 -8.53 -4.50
C VAL A 586 3.91 -9.32 -5.36
N ILE A 587 4.01 -10.62 -5.10
CA ILE A 587 4.83 -11.55 -5.84
C ILE A 587 3.95 -12.64 -6.42
N VAL A 588 4.05 -12.85 -7.72
CA VAL A 588 3.36 -13.92 -8.44
C VAL A 588 4.40 -14.92 -8.93
N ALA A 589 4.25 -16.17 -8.49
CA ALA A 589 5.05 -17.29 -8.93
C ALA A 589 4.14 -18.34 -9.60
N HIS A 590 4.38 -18.60 -10.87
CA HIS A 590 3.74 -19.68 -11.61
C HIS A 590 4.48 -20.99 -11.32
N LYS A 591 3.74 -22.09 -11.12
CA LYS A 591 4.32 -23.40 -10.78
C LYS A 591 5.18 -23.99 -11.91
N GLU A 592 4.97 -23.49 -13.11
CA GLU A 592 5.57 -23.97 -14.35
C GLU A 592 6.96 -23.38 -14.61
N VAL A 593 7.27 -22.19 -14.10
CA VAL A 593 8.49 -21.44 -14.45
C VAL A 593 9.23 -20.92 -13.22
N ASP A 594 10.56 -20.76 -13.33
CA ASP A 594 11.38 -20.25 -12.22
C ASP A 594 11.30 -18.72 -12.06
N ALA A 595 10.93 -18.02 -13.14
CA ALA A 595 10.78 -16.57 -13.12
C ALA A 595 9.57 -16.16 -12.27
N VAL A 596 9.75 -15.13 -11.43
CA VAL A 596 8.70 -14.55 -10.59
C VAL A 596 8.46 -13.11 -10.99
N GLN A 597 7.20 -12.69 -10.91
CA GLN A 597 6.83 -11.29 -11.02
C GLN A 597 6.81 -10.66 -9.63
N GLU A 598 7.38 -9.49 -9.47
CA GLU A 598 7.33 -8.68 -8.25
C GLU A 598 6.88 -7.26 -8.61
N VAL A 599 5.76 -6.82 -8.04
CA VAL A 599 5.13 -5.53 -8.35
C VAL A 599 4.84 -4.79 -7.05
N GLU A 600 5.32 -3.54 -6.95
CA GLU A 600 5.02 -2.68 -5.80
C GLU A 600 3.56 -2.20 -5.82
N LEU A 601 2.96 -2.13 -4.64
CA LEU A 601 1.61 -1.59 -4.45
C LEU A 601 1.67 -0.07 -4.47
N LYS A 602 0.78 0.55 -5.25
CA LYS A 602 0.51 1.99 -5.22
C LYS A 602 -0.91 2.19 -4.74
N ASP A 603 -1.07 2.93 -3.64
CA ASP A 603 -2.38 3.15 -2.99
C ASP A 603 -3.17 1.85 -2.73
N GLY A 604 -2.47 0.79 -2.33
CA GLY A 604 -3.06 -0.53 -2.06
C GLY A 604 -3.38 -1.36 -3.31
N VAL A 605 -2.97 -0.93 -4.50
CA VAL A 605 -3.25 -1.61 -5.79
C VAL A 605 -1.98 -2.02 -6.51
N ALA A 606 -1.98 -3.23 -7.08
CA ALA A 606 -0.95 -3.71 -8.00
C ALA A 606 -1.60 -4.34 -9.25
N TYR A 607 -0.95 -4.20 -10.40
CA TYR A 607 -1.36 -4.86 -11.65
C TYR A 607 -0.34 -5.95 -12.00
N VAL A 608 -0.80 -7.20 -12.08
CA VAL A 608 0.05 -8.39 -12.28
C VAL A 608 -0.47 -9.23 -13.42
N GLN A 609 0.37 -10.10 -14.01
CA GLN A 609 -0.06 -11.04 -15.04
C GLN A 609 -0.33 -12.42 -14.43
N LEU A 610 -1.55 -12.94 -14.60
CA LEU A 610 -1.93 -14.29 -14.17
C LEU A 610 -2.33 -15.13 -15.38
N TYR A 611 -1.54 -16.16 -15.67
CA TYR A 611 -1.75 -17.05 -16.81
C TYR A 611 -2.40 -18.39 -16.44
N THR A 612 -1.64 -19.26 -15.76
CA THR A 612 -2.07 -20.61 -15.41
C THR A 612 -2.92 -20.62 -14.14
N LYS A 613 -3.69 -21.69 -13.92
CA LYS A 613 -4.52 -21.85 -12.73
C LYS A 613 -3.64 -22.04 -11.49
N HIS A 614 -4.15 -21.52 -10.37
CA HIS A 614 -3.54 -21.63 -9.05
C HIS A 614 -2.08 -21.11 -8.96
N PRO A 615 -1.78 -19.87 -9.41
CA PRO A 615 -0.48 -19.28 -9.15
C PRO A 615 -0.26 -19.12 -7.64
N VAL A 616 1.01 -19.16 -7.22
CA VAL A 616 1.39 -18.82 -5.84
C VAL A 616 1.51 -17.30 -5.77
N ILE A 617 0.57 -16.67 -5.09
CA ILE A 617 0.58 -15.22 -4.81
C ILE A 617 1.05 -15.00 -3.38
N MET A 618 2.14 -14.26 -3.24
CA MET A 618 2.76 -13.88 -1.98
C MET A 618 2.78 -12.36 -1.86
N TYR A 619 2.87 -11.87 -0.63
CA TYR A 619 2.85 -10.45 -0.30
C TYR A 619 4.09 -10.13 0.52
N VAL A 620 4.74 -9.00 0.26
CA VAL A 620 5.92 -8.59 1.01
C VAL A 620 5.59 -7.34 1.80
N ASP A 621 5.82 -7.39 3.11
CA ASP A 621 5.64 -6.22 3.98
C ASP A 621 6.86 -5.27 3.94
N TYR A 622 6.74 -4.11 4.58
CA TYR A 622 7.85 -3.13 4.66
C TYR A 622 9.12 -3.65 5.36
N ARG A 623 9.04 -4.79 6.05
CA ARG A 623 10.18 -5.46 6.70
C ARG A 623 10.81 -6.55 5.83
N GLY A 624 10.27 -6.79 4.63
CA GLY A 624 10.76 -7.81 3.72
C GLY A 624 10.29 -9.23 4.05
N ARG A 625 9.23 -9.39 4.87
CA ARG A 625 8.64 -10.70 5.18
C ARG A 625 7.67 -11.12 4.07
N PHE A 626 7.79 -12.37 3.63
CA PHE A 626 6.96 -12.98 2.61
C PHE A 626 5.76 -13.67 3.26
N LEU A 627 4.57 -13.15 3.00
CA LEU A 627 3.30 -13.55 3.58
C LEU A 627 2.43 -14.21 2.51
N SER A 628 1.70 -15.25 2.90
CA SER A 628 0.77 -16.01 2.07
C SER A 628 -0.68 -15.68 2.43
N LYS A 629 -1.63 -15.77 1.51
CA LYS A 629 -3.07 -15.55 1.80
C LYS A 629 -3.37 -14.27 2.61
N VAL A 630 -2.87 -13.13 2.15
CA VAL A 630 -3.38 -11.83 2.61
C VAL A 630 -4.77 -11.61 2.00
N GLU A 631 -5.69 -11.03 2.76
CA GLU A 631 -7.04 -10.70 2.31
C GLU A 631 -6.96 -9.68 1.18
N THR A 632 -7.45 -10.06 0.01
CA THR A 632 -7.27 -9.32 -1.24
C THR A 632 -8.42 -9.54 -2.20
N THR A 633 -8.68 -8.54 -3.04
CA THR A 633 -9.60 -8.66 -4.18
C THR A 633 -8.78 -8.75 -5.46
N ILE A 634 -9.10 -9.74 -6.31
CA ILE A 634 -8.44 -9.94 -7.60
C ILE A 634 -9.50 -9.76 -8.70
N THR A 635 -9.26 -8.87 -9.65
CA THR A 635 -10.19 -8.56 -10.75
C THR A 635 -9.46 -8.57 -12.10
N SER A 636 -10.05 -9.19 -13.12
CA SER A 636 -9.47 -9.20 -14.47
C SER A 636 -9.66 -7.84 -15.16
N MET A 637 -8.60 -7.31 -15.77
CA MET A 637 -8.66 -6.06 -16.55
C MET A 637 -9.02 -6.27 -18.03
N ALA A 638 -9.33 -7.51 -18.42
CA ALA A 638 -9.63 -7.86 -19.82
C ALA A 638 -11.12 -8.15 -20.08
N GLU A 639 -12.00 -8.10 -19.06
CA GLU A 639 -13.42 -8.47 -19.21
C GLU A 639 -14.19 -7.60 -20.21
N MET A 640 -13.75 -6.35 -20.42
CA MET A 640 -14.38 -5.44 -21.38
C MET A 640 -13.83 -5.58 -22.80
N ILE A 641 -12.77 -6.36 -23.01
CA ILE A 641 -12.08 -6.48 -24.30
C ILE A 641 -12.73 -7.61 -25.11
N ASN A 642 -13.29 -7.28 -26.27
CA ASN A 642 -14.01 -8.22 -27.13
C ASN A 642 -13.25 -8.44 -28.45
N ILE A 643 -12.23 -9.29 -28.42
CA ILE A 643 -11.40 -9.67 -29.57
C ILE A 643 -11.29 -11.19 -29.68
N THR A 644 -10.97 -11.69 -30.88
CA THR A 644 -10.72 -13.13 -31.10
C THR A 644 -9.24 -13.46 -31.15
N LYS A 645 -8.39 -12.49 -31.53
CA LYS A 645 -6.93 -12.62 -31.46
C LYS A 645 -6.46 -12.56 -30.01
N THR A 646 -5.72 -13.59 -29.59
CA THR A 646 -5.11 -13.65 -28.26
C THR A 646 -3.58 -13.50 -28.29
N GLY A 647 -2.99 -13.50 -29.49
CA GLY A 647 -1.55 -13.51 -29.66
C GLY A 647 -0.89 -14.86 -29.34
N PHE A 648 0.44 -14.83 -29.29
CA PHE A 648 1.25 -16.01 -28.98
C PHE A 648 2.32 -15.67 -27.93
N SER A 649 2.34 -16.43 -26.84
CA SER A 649 3.42 -16.35 -25.85
C SER A 649 3.71 -17.72 -25.26
N ALA A 650 4.89 -17.86 -24.65
CA ALA A 650 5.22 -19.06 -23.88
C ALA A 650 4.20 -19.32 -22.76
N MET A 651 3.68 -18.26 -22.13
CA MET A 651 2.70 -18.40 -21.06
C MET A 651 1.34 -18.90 -21.56
N LEU A 652 0.89 -18.47 -22.75
CA LEU A 652 -0.33 -19.02 -23.36
C LEU A 652 -0.21 -20.50 -23.70
N LYS A 653 0.98 -20.97 -24.10
CA LYS A 653 1.23 -22.41 -24.27
C LYS A 653 1.10 -23.18 -22.95
N LEU A 654 1.50 -22.59 -21.83
CA LEU A 654 1.32 -23.20 -20.51
C LEU A 654 -0.17 -23.31 -20.16
N CYS A 655 -0.98 -22.29 -20.48
CA CYS A 655 -2.44 -22.37 -20.33
C CYS A 655 -3.03 -23.53 -21.13
N ASP A 656 -2.66 -23.66 -22.41
CA ASP A 656 -3.14 -24.77 -23.26
C ASP A 656 -2.67 -26.14 -22.75
N THR A 657 -1.42 -26.21 -22.26
CA THR A 657 -0.88 -27.42 -21.63
C THR A 657 -1.65 -27.80 -20.38
N GLU A 658 -2.08 -26.85 -19.56
CA GLU A 658 -2.86 -27.12 -18.36
C GLU A 658 -4.24 -27.72 -18.67
N ASP A 659 -4.87 -27.28 -19.76
CA ASP A 659 -6.12 -27.86 -20.23
C ASP A 659 -5.92 -29.28 -20.78
N LEU A 660 -4.80 -29.55 -21.48
CA LEU A 660 -4.38 -30.90 -21.87
C LEU A 660 -4.14 -31.81 -20.65
N LEU A 661 -3.44 -31.30 -19.63
CA LEU A 661 -3.17 -32.02 -18.37
C LEU A 661 -4.47 -32.40 -17.65
N SER A 662 -5.46 -31.51 -17.69
CA SER A 662 -6.76 -31.71 -17.02
C SER A 662 -7.65 -32.70 -17.77
N HIS A 663 -7.54 -32.79 -19.10
CA HIS A 663 -8.42 -33.60 -19.94
C HIS A 663 -7.67 -34.45 -21.00
N PRO A 664 -6.68 -35.27 -20.60
CA PRO A 664 -5.79 -35.95 -21.54
C PRO A 664 -6.49 -36.89 -22.52
N SER A 665 -7.59 -37.53 -22.10
CA SER A 665 -8.35 -38.45 -22.95
C SER A 665 -9.14 -37.76 -24.07
N LYS A 666 -9.44 -36.46 -23.93
CA LYS A 666 -10.18 -35.65 -24.91
C LYS A 666 -9.25 -34.96 -25.91
N ARG A 667 -7.98 -34.75 -25.53
CA ARG A 667 -6.95 -34.05 -26.30
C ARG A 667 -5.90 -35.05 -26.81
N LYS A 668 -6.32 -35.97 -27.68
CA LYS A 668 -5.44 -37.02 -28.27
C LYS A 668 -4.66 -36.48 -29.46
N GLY A 669 -3.44 -36.99 -29.69
CA GLY A 669 -2.56 -36.58 -30.79
C GLY A 669 -1.81 -35.29 -30.53
N GLU A 670 -1.71 -34.88 -29.26
CA GLU A 670 -1.13 -33.59 -28.86
C GLU A 670 0.18 -33.74 -28.08
N ALA A 671 0.92 -34.82 -28.36
CA ALA A 671 2.23 -35.08 -27.77
C ALA A 671 3.22 -33.93 -28.04
N LYS A 672 3.08 -33.26 -29.20
CA LYS A 672 3.88 -32.08 -29.56
C LYS A 672 3.68 -30.91 -28.59
N THR A 673 2.47 -30.67 -28.08
CA THR A 673 2.19 -29.60 -27.09
C THR A 673 3.00 -29.83 -25.82
N ILE A 674 3.04 -31.08 -25.33
CA ILE A 674 3.83 -31.45 -24.14
C ILE A 674 5.32 -31.18 -24.37
N LYS A 675 5.84 -31.60 -25.53
CA LYS A 675 7.24 -31.38 -25.92
C LYS A 675 7.58 -29.89 -26.04
N ASP A 676 6.79 -29.15 -26.80
CA ASP A 676 7.00 -27.72 -27.04
C ASP A 676 6.96 -26.92 -25.72
N THR A 677 6.17 -27.39 -24.75
CA THR A 677 6.14 -26.82 -23.39
C THR A 677 7.42 -27.14 -22.61
N MET A 678 7.93 -28.37 -22.65
CA MET A 678 9.21 -28.72 -22.02
C MET A 678 10.40 -27.90 -22.56
N ASP A 679 10.29 -27.45 -23.82
CA ASP A 679 11.28 -26.63 -24.52
C ASP A 679 11.13 -25.12 -24.22
N ILE A 680 10.11 -24.70 -23.46
CA ILE A 680 9.98 -23.30 -23.02
C ILE A 680 11.18 -22.91 -22.16
N ARG A 681 11.79 -21.78 -22.53
CA ARG A 681 12.90 -21.20 -21.76
C ARG A 681 12.41 -20.77 -20.37
N GLY A 682 13.10 -21.23 -19.33
CA GLY A 682 12.79 -20.87 -17.94
C GLY A 682 11.74 -21.77 -17.28
N ILE A 683 11.31 -22.86 -17.93
CA ILE A 683 10.50 -23.90 -17.29
C ILE A 683 11.26 -24.49 -16.11
N SER A 684 10.58 -24.64 -14.97
CA SER A 684 11.23 -25.14 -13.75
C SER A 684 11.62 -26.61 -13.92
N SER A 685 12.74 -27.00 -13.32
CA SER A 685 13.23 -28.39 -13.40
C SER A 685 12.23 -29.38 -12.80
N HIS A 686 11.55 -28.96 -11.72
CA HIS A 686 10.50 -29.75 -11.06
C HIS A 686 9.29 -29.95 -11.97
N TYR A 687 8.78 -28.88 -12.59
CA TYR A 687 7.65 -28.97 -13.50
C TYR A 687 7.99 -29.74 -14.77
N ARG A 688 9.23 -29.63 -15.29
CA ARG A 688 9.70 -30.48 -16.38
C ARG A 688 9.63 -31.97 -16.01
N HIS A 689 10.12 -32.36 -14.84
CA HIS A 689 10.05 -33.75 -14.38
C HIS A 689 8.59 -34.24 -14.23
N PHE A 690 7.72 -33.39 -13.71
CA PHE A 690 6.28 -33.66 -13.66
C PHE A 690 5.70 -33.91 -15.07
N LEU A 691 6.04 -33.06 -16.05
CA LEU A 691 5.60 -33.23 -17.44
C LEU A 691 6.17 -34.49 -18.09
N GLU A 692 7.40 -34.92 -17.75
CA GLU A 692 7.98 -36.16 -18.26
C GLU A 692 7.19 -37.39 -17.78
N ASN A 693 6.87 -37.44 -16.49
CA ASN A 693 6.02 -38.48 -15.93
C ASN A 693 4.62 -38.48 -16.57
N PHE A 694 4.02 -37.29 -16.73
CA PHE A 694 2.75 -37.15 -17.42
C PHE A 694 2.83 -37.62 -18.88
N ALA A 695 3.89 -37.25 -19.61
CA ALA A 695 4.11 -37.65 -20.98
C ALA A 695 4.16 -39.18 -21.07
N ILE A 696 4.94 -39.85 -20.23
CA ILE A 696 5.01 -41.32 -20.19
C ILE A 696 3.62 -41.94 -20.03
N ASP A 697 2.80 -41.40 -19.12
CA ASP A 697 1.43 -41.88 -18.92
C ASP A 697 0.51 -41.62 -20.12
N TYR A 698 0.69 -40.49 -20.78
CA TYR A 698 -0.02 -40.12 -22.00
C TYR A 698 0.31 -41.08 -23.16
N PHE A 699 1.59 -41.39 -23.36
CA PHE A 699 2.07 -42.38 -24.34
C PHE A 699 1.63 -43.80 -24.00
N TYR A 700 1.72 -44.19 -22.71
CA TYR A 700 1.36 -45.54 -22.27
C TYR A 700 -0.13 -45.84 -22.48
N LYS A 701 -1.00 -44.82 -22.38
CA LYS A 701 -2.43 -44.91 -22.69
C LYS A 701 -2.75 -44.87 -24.19
N GLY A 702 -1.74 -44.67 -25.04
CA GLY A 702 -1.87 -44.55 -26.49
C GLY A 702 -2.57 -43.27 -26.94
N TYR A 703 -2.50 -42.19 -26.15
CA TYR A 703 -3.16 -40.92 -26.49
C TYR A 703 -2.39 -40.09 -27.51
N ASP A 704 -1.10 -40.37 -27.72
CA ASP A 704 -0.26 -39.72 -28.74
C ASP A 704 -0.63 -40.08 -30.18
N MET A 705 -1.44 -41.14 -30.40
CA MET A 705 -1.90 -41.57 -31.72
C MET A 705 -0.76 -41.91 -32.72
N GLY A 706 0.42 -42.28 -32.24
CA GLY A 706 1.60 -42.62 -33.04
C GLY A 706 2.53 -41.44 -33.32
N ASP A 707 2.29 -40.27 -32.72
CA ASP A 707 3.21 -39.13 -32.82
C ASP A 707 4.35 -39.25 -31.81
N LEU A 708 5.54 -38.78 -32.16
CA LEU A 708 6.72 -38.76 -31.27
C LEU A 708 7.05 -40.14 -30.64
N ASP A 709 6.91 -41.22 -31.41
CA ASP A 709 6.89 -42.61 -30.93
C ASP A 709 8.07 -43.05 -30.04
N VAL A 710 9.25 -42.42 -30.20
CA VAL A 710 10.48 -42.71 -29.45
C VAL A 710 10.85 -41.63 -28.43
N TYR A 711 10.03 -40.60 -28.28
CA TYR A 711 10.33 -39.44 -27.43
C TYR A 711 10.55 -39.79 -25.96
N PRO A 712 9.78 -40.71 -25.33
CA PRO A 712 10.00 -41.07 -23.92
C PRO A 712 11.38 -41.65 -23.59
N VAL A 713 12.13 -42.13 -24.59
CA VAL A 713 13.49 -42.66 -24.40
C VAL A 713 14.53 -41.55 -24.24
N ASN A 714 14.22 -40.33 -24.66
CA ASN A 714 15.13 -39.19 -24.52
C ASN A 714 15.11 -38.58 -23.12
N PHE A 715 14.17 -38.99 -22.25
CA PHE A 715 14.11 -38.53 -20.86
C PHE A 715 15.23 -39.12 -20.02
N ASP A 716 15.55 -38.45 -18.91
CA ASP A 716 16.53 -38.97 -17.96
C ASP A 716 15.92 -40.09 -17.10
N LEU A 717 15.93 -41.30 -17.65
CA LEU A 717 15.36 -42.49 -17.02
C LEU A 717 16.05 -42.86 -15.69
N ASP A 718 17.25 -42.35 -15.39
CA ASP A 718 17.94 -42.63 -14.12
C ASP A 718 17.28 -41.92 -12.93
N THR A 719 16.66 -40.77 -13.17
CA THR A 719 15.93 -40.00 -12.14
C THR A 719 14.49 -40.49 -11.94
N MET A 720 14.01 -41.38 -12.79
CA MET A 720 12.61 -41.81 -12.80
C MET A 720 12.31 -43.02 -11.91
N SER A 721 11.06 -43.07 -11.44
CA SER A 721 10.52 -44.21 -10.70
C SER A 721 10.63 -45.53 -11.49
N ILE A 722 10.68 -46.65 -10.78
CA ILE A 722 10.69 -47.99 -11.39
C ILE A 722 9.45 -48.18 -12.28
N THR A 723 8.30 -47.65 -11.86
CA THR A 723 7.04 -47.73 -12.60
C THR A 723 7.10 -46.95 -13.91
N ALA A 724 7.63 -45.73 -13.90
CA ALA A 724 7.80 -44.92 -15.11
C ALA A 724 8.75 -45.59 -16.11
N ARG A 725 9.91 -46.08 -15.64
CA ARG A 725 10.86 -46.83 -16.47
C ARG A 725 10.24 -48.06 -17.14
N ARG A 726 9.44 -48.83 -16.39
CA ARG A 726 8.70 -49.99 -16.95
C ARG A 726 7.78 -49.58 -18.08
N LYS A 727 6.98 -48.52 -17.87
CA LYS A 727 6.08 -47.99 -18.90
C LYS A 727 6.83 -47.59 -20.17
N VAL A 728 7.99 -46.93 -20.04
CA VAL A 728 8.84 -46.57 -21.19
C VAL A 728 9.29 -47.80 -21.97
N ILE A 729 9.76 -48.85 -21.26
CA ILE A 729 10.17 -50.09 -21.91
C ILE A 729 9.00 -50.76 -22.63
N GLU A 730 7.82 -50.80 -22.00
CA GLU A 730 6.59 -51.37 -22.59
C GLU A 730 6.10 -50.60 -23.82
N ILE A 731 6.14 -49.26 -23.76
CA ILE A 731 5.86 -48.39 -24.92
C ILE A 731 6.78 -48.78 -26.08
N MET A 732 8.09 -48.87 -25.85
CA MET A 732 9.06 -49.20 -26.90
C MET A 732 8.86 -50.61 -27.48
N LEU A 733 8.50 -51.59 -26.65
CA LEU A 733 8.21 -52.96 -27.09
C LEU A 733 6.91 -53.05 -27.91
N SER A 734 5.86 -52.38 -27.44
CA SER A 734 4.57 -52.35 -28.14
C SER A 734 4.68 -51.72 -29.53
N ARG A 735 5.52 -50.68 -29.67
CA ARG A 735 5.85 -50.00 -30.93
C ARG A 735 6.91 -50.68 -31.80
N ASN A 736 7.37 -51.88 -31.41
CA ASN A 736 8.34 -52.67 -32.17
C ASN A 736 9.74 -52.04 -32.31
N HIS A 737 10.15 -51.15 -31.39
CA HIS A 737 11.49 -50.54 -31.38
C HIS A 737 12.53 -51.39 -30.64
N LEU A 738 12.61 -52.68 -30.98
CA LEU A 738 13.33 -53.72 -30.22
C LEU A 738 14.81 -53.41 -29.97
N LYS A 739 15.52 -52.86 -30.98
CA LYS A 739 16.95 -52.47 -30.87
C LYS A 739 17.20 -51.38 -29.82
N LYS A 740 16.26 -50.44 -29.65
CA LYS A 740 16.36 -49.38 -28.64
C LYS A 740 15.93 -49.86 -27.25
N THR A 741 15.10 -50.90 -27.18
CA THR A 741 14.60 -51.44 -25.92
C THR A 741 15.66 -52.24 -25.16
N TYR A 742 16.48 -53.05 -25.84
CA TYR A 742 17.44 -53.93 -25.16
C TYR A 742 18.39 -53.21 -24.20
N PRO A 743 19.04 -52.07 -24.56
CA PRO A 743 19.88 -51.32 -23.63
C PRO A 743 19.15 -50.87 -22.36
N LEU A 744 17.86 -50.51 -22.47
CA LEU A 744 17.03 -50.13 -21.33
C LEU A 744 16.75 -51.33 -20.41
N VAL A 745 16.44 -52.47 -21.00
CA VAL A 745 16.22 -53.73 -20.27
C VAL A 745 17.50 -54.21 -19.60
N ALA A 746 18.64 -54.10 -20.29
CA ALA A 746 19.94 -54.48 -19.74
C ALA A 746 20.33 -53.60 -18.55
N LYS A 747 19.99 -52.30 -18.57
CA LYS A 747 20.30 -51.36 -17.49
C LYS A 747 19.33 -51.43 -16.31
N TYR A 748 18.02 -51.50 -16.58
CA TYR A 748 16.97 -51.38 -15.55
C TYR A 748 16.28 -52.68 -15.18
N GLY A 749 16.54 -53.75 -15.93
CA GLY A 749 15.91 -55.06 -15.77
C GLY A 749 14.54 -55.17 -16.45
N TYR A 750 14.08 -56.41 -16.60
CA TYR A 750 12.81 -56.76 -17.25
C TYR A 750 11.71 -57.18 -16.25
N LYS A 751 12.00 -57.15 -14.94
CA LYS A 751 11.05 -57.60 -13.91
C LYS A 751 9.85 -56.66 -13.82
N GLY A 752 8.65 -57.22 -13.92
CA GLY A 752 7.38 -56.49 -13.83
C GLY A 752 6.86 -55.95 -15.16
N ILE A 753 7.53 -56.27 -16.28
CA ILE A 753 7.10 -55.96 -17.64
C ILE A 753 6.14 -57.06 -18.13
N ASP A 754 5.17 -56.71 -18.99
CA ASP A 754 4.27 -57.67 -19.63
C ASP A 754 5.06 -58.82 -20.30
N LYS A 755 4.72 -60.05 -19.91
CA LYS A 755 5.42 -61.27 -20.33
C LYS A 755 5.41 -61.46 -21.85
N LYS A 756 4.32 -61.09 -22.53
CA LYS A 756 4.21 -61.21 -23.99
C LYS A 756 5.13 -60.23 -24.71
N LEU A 757 5.33 -59.04 -24.14
CA LEU A 757 6.25 -58.04 -24.68
C LEU A 757 7.71 -58.49 -24.53
N ILE A 758 8.06 -59.11 -23.40
CA ILE A 758 9.41 -59.69 -23.20
C ILE A 758 9.63 -60.91 -24.09
N GLU A 759 8.64 -61.77 -24.25
CA GLU A 759 8.71 -62.90 -25.19
C GLU A 759 8.99 -62.42 -26.61
N LYS A 760 8.25 -61.40 -27.08
CA LYS A 760 8.49 -60.76 -28.39
C LYS A 760 9.92 -60.21 -28.53
N LEU A 761 10.46 -59.59 -27.48
CA LEU A 761 11.84 -59.11 -27.48
C LEU A 761 12.84 -60.26 -27.59
N CYS A 762 12.67 -61.32 -26.78
CA CYS A 762 13.58 -62.46 -26.76
C CYS A 762 13.62 -63.17 -28.12
N VAL A 763 12.45 -63.43 -28.73
CA VAL A 763 12.34 -64.06 -30.05
C VAL A 763 13.13 -63.31 -31.12
N GLU A 764 13.25 -61.99 -31.01
CA GLU A 764 14.03 -61.21 -31.97
C GLU A 764 15.51 -61.15 -31.61
N LEU A 765 15.87 -60.98 -30.33
CA LEU A 765 17.26 -60.89 -29.89
C LEU A 765 18.04 -62.18 -30.15
N VAL A 766 17.42 -63.36 -29.98
CA VAL A 766 18.10 -64.66 -30.19
C VAL A 766 18.45 -64.95 -31.65
N LYS A 767 17.88 -64.20 -32.61
CA LYS A 767 18.20 -64.33 -34.04
C LYS A 767 19.41 -63.47 -34.43
N ASP A 768 19.77 -62.50 -33.59
CA ASP A 768 20.81 -61.52 -33.88
C ASP A 768 22.15 -61.99 -33.28
N PRO A 769 23.18 -62.24 -34.12
CA PRO A 769 24.47 -62.77 -33.68
C PRO A 769 25.17 -61.91 -32.63
N ASP A 770 24.86 -60.60 -32.56
CA ASP A 770 25.47 -59.68 -31.59
C ASP A 770 25.07 -60.02 -30.13
N TYR A 771 24.01 -60.80 -29.94
CA TYR A 771 23.53 -61.23 -28.62
C TYR A 771 23.82 -62.70 -28.31
N GLU A 772 24.63 -63.39 -29.12
CA GLU A 772 25.02 -64.78 -28.85
C GLU A 772 25.73 -64.91 -27.48
N ASN A 773 25.28 -65.86 -26.65
CA ASN A 773 25.78 -66.07 -25.28
C ASN A 773 25.71 -64.81 -24.38
N ASN A 774 24.76 -63.91 -24.63
CA ASN A 774 24.53 -62.77 -23.75
C ASN A 774 23.80 -63.22 -22.47
N GLY A 775 24.45 -63.06 -21.31
CA GLY A 775 23.91 -63.52 -20.03
C GLY A 775 22.52 -62.97 -19.65
N ILE A 776 22.22 -61.71 -19.98
CA ILE A 776 20.90 -61.11 -19.71
C ILE A 776 19.85 -61.72 -20.64
N VAL A 777 20.18 -61.91 -21.92
CA VAL A 777 19.27 -62.56 -22.89
C VAL A 777 19.00 -64.01 -22.51
N VAL A 778 20.02 -64.75 -22.08
CA VAL A 778 19.89 -66.12 -21.55
C VAL A 778 18.94 -66.15 -20.35
N GLU A 779 19.12 -65.24 -19.38
CA GLU A 779 18.26 -65.14 -18.21
C GLU A 779 16.80 -64.82 -18.57
N MET A 780 16.58 -63.84 -19.46
CA MET A 780 15.25 -63.47 -19.96
C MET A 780 14.56 -64.64 -20.67
N CYS A 781 15.29 -65.32 -21.57
CA CYS A 781 14.80 -66.50 -22.29
C CYS A 781 14.38 -67.62 -21.31
N GLY A 782 15.20 -67.85 -20.27
CA GLY A 782 14.87 -68.82 -19.22
C GLY A 782 13.63 -68.41 -18.43
N SER A 783 13.49 -67.11 -18.14
CA SER A 783 12.32 -66.56 -17.47
C SER A 783 11.03 -66.72 -18.29
N ILE A 784 11.02 -66.42 -19.59
CA ILE A 784 9.83 -66.63 -20.43
C ILE A 784 9.54 -68.11 -20.66
N PHE A 785 10.57 -68.98 -20.72
CA PHE A 785 10.40 -70.43 -20.81
C PHE A 785 9.68 -71.00 -19.58
N ARG A 786 10.08 -70.59 -18.37
CA ARG A 786 9.39 -70.92 -17.11
C ARG A 786 7.94 -70.45 -17.10
N ASN A 787 7.64 -69.38 -17.83
CA ASN A 787 6.30 -68.83 -17.98
C ASN A 787 5.50 -69.44 -19.14
N GLY A 788 6.03 -70.48 -19.81
CA GLY A 788 5.30 -71.24 -20.84
C GLY A 788 5.67 -70.92 -22.28
N CYS A 789 6.65 -70.06 -22.55
CA CYS A 789 7.13 -69.81 -23.92
C CYS A 789 7.73 -71.10 -24.53
N ARG A 790 7.35 -71.41 -25.77
CA ARG A 790 7.81 -72.59 -26.53
C ARG A 790 8.26 -72.22 -27.95
N ASP A 791 8.73 -70.99 -28.15
CA ASP A 791 9.26 -70.56 -29.44
C ASP A 791 10.52 -71.36 -29.83
N LYS A 792 10.61 -71.75 -31.11
CA LYS A 792 11.66 -72.65 -31.60
C LYS A 792 13.07 -72.05 -31.48
N GLU A 793 13.22 -70.75 -31.79
CA GLU A 793 14.54 -70.10 -31.77
C GLU A 793 14.99 -69.82 -30.34
N VAL A 794 14.05 -69.46 -29.46
CA VAL A 794 14.33 -69.32 -28.02
C VAL A 794 14.78 -70.64 -27.39
N LEU A 795 14.13 -71.76 -27.71
CA LEU A 795 14.52 -73.08 -27.17
C LEU A 795 15.90 -73.53 -27.67
N LYS A 796 16.22 -73.31 -28.95
CA LYS A 796 17.58 -73.57 -29.48
C LYS A 796 18.64 -72.73 -28.77
N TYR A 797 18.33 -71.45 -28.54
CA TYR A 797 19.24 -70.53 -27.85
C TYR A 797 19.49 -70.98 -26.40
N LEU A 798 18.43 -71.35 -25.67
CA LEU A 798 18.54 -71.91 -24.32
C LEU A 798 19.32 -73.23 -24.31
N GLY A 799 19.08 -74.12 -25.28
CA GLY A 799 19.79 -75.40 -25.35
C GLY A 799 21.32 -75.26 -25.48
N ARG A 800 21.81 -74.14 -26.03
CA ARG A 800 23.24 -73.88 -26.20
C ARG A 800 23.89 -73.17 -25.01
N HIS A 801 23.15 -72.30 -24.32
CA HIS A 801 23.72 -71.31 -23.40
C HIS A 801 23.10 -71.27 -22.00
N TYR A 802 22.00 -71.98 -21.75
CA TYR A 802 21.26 -71.88 -20.48
C TYR A 802 21.74 -72.89 -19.44
N ASP A 803 22.29 -72.38 -18.34
CA ASP A 803 22.63 -73.16 -17.16
C ASP A 803 21.56 -72.99 -16.07
N SER A 804 20.89 -74.07 -15.70
CA SER A 804 19.93 -74.10 -14.58
C SER A 804 19.97 -75.46 -13.84
N GLY A 805 19.09 -75.64 -12.86
CA GLY A 805 18.90 -76.92 -12.18
C GLY A 805 18.45 -78.03 -13.15
N SER A 806 18.83 -79.26 -12.83
CA SER A 806 18.56 -80.50 -13.55
C SER A 806 17.08 -80.66 -13.95
N ILE A 807 16.14 -80.25 -13.08
CA ILE A 807 14.70 -80.31 -13.38
C ILE A 807 14.31 -79.37 -14.52
N GLU A 808 14.81 -78.13 -14.50
CA GLU A 808 14.48 -77.12 -15.50
C GLU A 808 15.14 -77.46 -16.85
N LEU A 809 16.37 -77.97 -16.82
CA LEU A 809 17.06 -78.49 -18.01
C LEU A 809 16.33 -79.72 -18.61
N TYR A 810 15.80 -80.61 -17.77
CA TYR A 810 14.99 -81.73 -18.25
C TYR A 810 13.67 -81.26 -18.88
N GLN A 811 13.02 -80.24 -18.31
CA GLN A 811 11.84 -79.60 -18.92
C GLN A 811 12.18 -78.97 -20.27
N LEU A 812 13.34 -78.32 -20.38
CA LEU A 812 13.84 -77.74 -21.63
C LEU A 812 14.08 -78.83 -22.69
N PHE A 813 14.68 -79.96 -22.30
CA PHE A 813 14.87 -81.12 -23.17
C PHE A 813 13.54 -81.67 -23.70
N LEU A 814 12.55 -81.87 -22.82
CA LEU A 814 11.23 -82.35 -23.23
C LEU A 814 10.53 -81.37 -24.19
N ALA A 815 10.61 -80.06 -23.91
CA ALA A 815 10.06 -79.02 -24.79
C ALA A 815 10.74 -79.02 -26.16
N SER A 816 12.08 -79.15 -26.20
CA SER A 816 12.86 -79.19 -27.45
C SER A 816 12.54 -80.42 -28.29
N LYS A 817 12.46 -81.60 -27.64
CA LYS A 817 12.07 -82.86 -28.28
C LYS A 817 10.67 -82.82 -28.88
N SER A 818 9.72 -82.14 -28.22
CA SER A 818 8.34 -81.99 -28.72
C SER A 818 8.24 -81.18 -30.02
N LEU A 819 9.28 -80.42 -30.36
CA LEU A 819 9.36 -79.57 -31.55
C LEU A 819 10.41 -80.04 -32.56
N GLU A 820 10.93 -81.27 -32.40
CA GLU A 820 11.98 -81.86 -33.24
C GLU A 820 13.21 -80.94 -33.38
N ILE A 821 13.61 -80.35 -32.26
CA ILE A 821 14.85 -79.57 -32.14
C ILE A 821 15.94 -80.55 -31.67
N ASP A 822 16.97 -80.72 -32.51
CA ASP A 822 18.14 -81.58 -32.23
C ASP A 822 19.01 -81.08 -31.06
#